data_AF-A0A8T1UJI1-F1
#
_entry.id   AF-A0A8T1UJI1-F1
#
_cell.length_a   1.000
_cell.length_b   1.000
_cell.length_c   1.000
_cell.angle_alpha   90.00
_cell.angle_beta   90.00
_cell.angle_gamma   90.00
#
_symmetry.space_group_name_H-M   'P 1'
#
loop_
_entity.id
_entity.type
_entity.pdbx_description
1 polymer ?
#
loop_
_entity_poly.entity_id
_entity_poly.type
_entity_poly.pdbx_seq_one_letter_code
_entity_poly.pdbx_strand_id
1 'polypeptide(L)'
;MSSTSFRGVWAARDVLRRNMNGALATGATSRLTLRSTGATQRVFFSDESGDVCGAPSKTKRGSDAAREDSTHQRQRSSFLRSNDLSNPAAQRKLSKLIQEVVKTKANTGDFVPQVVIQSLCTTYRGMHIDEKKQFLLILAQDLHIDTAVALQSAVQFEQNMTNVKDARSGVVNWEHENVERYLRTFRNLRNALSPLYETFFQQILSQRENGMLFLVHMRADLLQVLRKSAAPSEIPALRSLDASLKQFLASWFSVGFLKLERVTYEHSPGQLLEKIIRYEAVHPVGTIAELKRRLALMQEIASSMQSIRDETEQLTETSHANAAIFYSISSTQKGLAGVDLGNFLIKEVAKALKAEHPHLKTFATLSPLPQFMPWLETQRYKTDETLVSPLELDALIDVLEESGVAVQSDSTPVTIVLDALSIDKWSEDPELVAVLKPIMMKLGARYIYHEKKRGKALDLVTNFHVRNGAIFERINWQADLSKKGLAQSAGMMINYKYDLAHVETNNENYLLHNIIPIGMQPQQGRASKPFWSDGEVAMVLAQDEIDACREAFLAFDKDRSGTIDVWELRQVLEAMGQQPTEEELFQMISEVDEDMSGAIVIDNQKDRAAMFEDDSDMIDAFVACGGKPDKTGFVRKETLVKIIKGDFGLTINIEEMINKLDVDGSGEIEFDEFKAILT
;
A
#
# COMPACT_ATOMS: atom_id res chain seq x y z
N MET A 1 14.56 -60.93 -26.16
CA MET A 1 14.94 -61.44 -24.82
C MET A 1 14.80 -60.28 -23.86
N SER A 2 13.58 -60.01 -23.37
CA SER A 2 12.96 -60.54 -22.12
C SER A 2 13.29 -59.61 -20.93
N SER A 3 12.42 -58.65 -20.60
CA SER A 3 11.18 -58.75 -19.82
C SER A 3 11.41 -58.57 -18.32
N THR A 4 10.89 -57.49 -17.74
CA THR A 4 10.21 -57.57 -16.44
C THR A 4 9.17 -56.46 -16.32
N SER A 5 7.93 -56.91 -16.15
CA SER A 5 6.68 -56.14 -16.23
C SER A 5 6.14 -55.78 -14.86
N PHE A 6 5.46 -54.63 -14.79
CA PHE A 6 4.13 -54.43 -14.20
C PHE A 6 3.59 -55.56 -13.28
N ARG A 7 3.40 -55.23 -11.99
CA ARG A 7 2.30 -55.71 -11.13
C ARG A 7 2.37 -55.04 -9.76
N GLY A 8 1.43 -54.14 -9.46
CA GLY A 8 1.32 -53.54 -8.13
C GLY A 8 0.29 -52.42 -7.95
N VAL A 9 -0.77 -52.35 -8.76
CA VAL A 9 -1.83 -51.32 -8.62
C VAL A 9 -3.21 -51.94 -8.84
N TRP A 10 -3.56 -52.99 -8.10
CA TRP A 10 -4.93 -53.53 -8.01
C TRP A 10 -5.08 -54.31 -6.69
N ALA A 11 -5.17 -53.60 -5.55
CA ALA A 11 -5.49 -54.22 -4.26
C ALA A 11 -6.11 -53.30 -3.19
N ALA A 12 -6.57 -52.08 -3.53
CA ALA A 12 -7.15 -51.15 -2.55
C ALA A 12 -8.46 -50.48 -3.03
N ARG A 13 -9.17 -51.12 -3.97
CA ARG A 13 -10.42 -50.61 -4.54
C ARG A 13 -11.69 -51.32 -4.00
N ASP A 14 -11.54 -52.35 -3.16
CA ASP A 14 -12.64 -53.19 -2.67
C ASP A 14 -12.91 -53.12 -1.15
N VAL A 15 -12.25 -52.23 -0.40
CA VAL A 15 -12.48 -52.07 1.05
C VAL A 15 -13.31 -50.83 1.42
N LEU A 16 -13.48 -49.86 0.50
CA LEU A 16 -14.22 -48.61 0.77
C LEU A 16 -15.67 -48.59 0.23
N ARG A 17 -16.20 -49.73 -0.24
CA ARG A 17 -17.58 -49.85 -0.75
C ARG A 17 -18.59 -50.50 0.21
N ARG A 18 -18.19 -50.79 1.47
CA ARG A 18 -19.07 -51.46 2.47
C ARG A 18 -19.45 -50.66 3.71
N ASN A 19 -19.05 -49.39 3.85
CA ASN A 19 -19.41 -48.56 5.02
C ASN A 19 -20.25 -47.31 4.71
N MET A 20 -20.88 -47.23 3.52
CA MET A 20 -21.84 -46.16 3.18
C MET A 20 -23.23 -46.73 2.89
N ASN A 21 -23.82 -47.43 3.86
CA ASN A 21 -25.25 -47.73 3.90
C ASN A 21 -25.65 -47.96 5.36
N GLY A 22 -25.96 -46.87 6.08
CA GLY A 22 -26.42 -46.97 7.47
C GLY A 22 -26.35 -45.66 8.25
N ALA A 23 -27.05 -44.61 7.80
CA ALA A 23 -27.55 -43.53 8.66
C ALA A 23 -28.41 -42.53 7.85
N LEU A 24 -29.54 -43.01 7.32
CA LEU A 24 -30.69 -42.17 7.02
C LEU A 24 -31.74 -42.50 8.08
N ALA A 25 -31.90 -41.62 9.08
CA ALA A 25 -33.14 -41.37 9.82
C ALA A 25 -32.83 -40.56 11.08
N THR A 26 -33.26 -39.29 11.11
CA THR A 26 -34.06 -38.68 12.17
C THR A 26 -34.19 -37.18 11.88
N GLY A 27 -35.41 -36.75 11.60
CA GLY A 27 -35.77 -35.35 11.46
C GLY A 27 -35.89 -34.69 12.82
N ALA A 28 -35.34 -33.48 12.93
CA ALA A 28 -35.68 -32.52 13.98
C ALA A 28 -35.58 -31.11 13.40
N THR A 29 -36.73 -30.58 12.98
CA THR A 29 -36.93 -29.17 12.66
C THR A 29 -36.77 -28.33 13.93
N SER A 30 -35.77 -27.44 13.96
CA SER A 30 -35.66 -26.39 14.96
C SER A 30 -35.51 -25.05 14.26
N ARG A 31 -36.58 -24.24 14.31
CA ARG A 31 -36.59 -22.81 13.92
C ARG A 31 -35.62 -22.05 14.84
N LEU A 32 -34.61 -21.43 14.27
CA LEU A 32 -33.77 -20.42 14.94
C LEU A 32 -34.11 -19.05 14.37
N THR A 33 -34.84 -18.28 15.17
CA THR A 33 -35.09 -16.85 14.98
C THR A 33 -33.79 -16.06 15.08
N LEU A 34 -33.38 -15.41 13.99
CA LEU A 34 -32.31 -14.41 13.97
C LEU A 34 -32.75 -13.17 14.76
N ARG A 35 -32.15 -12.93 15.92
CA ARG A 35 -32.12 -11.59 16.54
C ARG A 35 -30.84 -10.89 16.09
N SER A 36 -30.99 -9.80 15.35
CA SER A 36 -29.89 -8.88 15.03
C SER A 36 -29.47 -8.13 16.30
N THR A 37 -28.29 -8.42 16.83
CA THR A 37 -27.62 -7.51 17.77
C THR A 37 -26.56 -6.75 16.98
N GLY A 38 -26.89 -5.51 16.61
CA GLY A 38 -25.90 -4.56 16.10
C GLY A 38 -24.90 -4.22 17.19
N ALA A 39 -23.67 -4.69 17.03
CA ALA A 39 -22.55 -4.32 17.88
C ALA A 39 -21.56 -3.51 17.03
N THR A 40 -21.72 -2.19 17.04
CA THR A 40 -20.65 -1.24 16.68
C THR A 40 -19.47 -1.47 17.63
N GLN A 41 -18.40 -2.10 17.15
CA GLN A 41 -17.13 -2.13 17.87
C GLN A 41 -16.51 -0.73 17.86
N ARG A 42 -16.56 -0.04 19.00
CA ARG A 42 -15.72 1.12 19.27
C ARG A 42 -14.35 0.60 19.68
N VAL A 43 -13.36 0.74 18.80
CA VAL A 43 -11.97 0.39 19.11
C VAL A 43 -11.37 1.52 19.95
N PHE A 44 -11.36 1.34 21.27
CA PHE A 44 -10.58 2.19 22.19
C PHE A 44 -9.30 1.46 22.60
N PHE A 45 -8.16 2.09 22.35
CA PHE A 45 -6.84 1.53 22.69
C PHE A 45 -6.45 1.84 24.14
N SER A 46 -6.79 0.96 25.08
CA SER A 46 -6.16 0.91 26.41
C SER A 46 -5.14 -0.23 26.45
N ASP A 47 -3.89 0.08 26.79
CA ASP A 47 -2.89 -0.92 27.15
C ASP A 47 -2.42 -0.61 28.57
N GLU A 48 -2.73 -1.49 29.51
CA GLU A 48 -2.19 -1.45 30.87
C GLU A 48 -0.79 -2.05 30.85
N SER A 49 0.23 -1.21 30.99
CA SER A 49 1.54 -1.62 31.52
C SER A 49 2.39 -0.40 31.85
N GLY A 50 2.27 0.07 33.09
CA GLY A 50 3.31 0.84 33.75
C GLY A 50 4.23 -0.11 34.49
N ASP A 51 5.53 -0.04 34.23
CA ASP A 51 6.55 0.11 35.29
C ASP A 51 7.94 0.29 34.66
N VAL A 52 8.52 1.46 34.90
CA VAL A 52 9.92 1.79 34.61
C VAL A 52 10.68 1.73 35.93
N CYS A 53 11.79 1.00 35.91
CA CYS A 53 12.78 0.88 36.98
C CYS A 53 13.23 2.24 37.55
N GLY A 54 13.05 2.42 38.87
CA GLY A 54 13.74 3.42 39.69
C GLY A 54 14.58 2.74 40.78
N ALA A 55 15.84 3.18 40.93
CA ALA A 55 16.80 2.69 41.93
C ALA A 55 16.36 2.99 43.39
N PRO A 56 16.89 2.27 44.41
CA PRO A 56 16.18 2.04 45.66
C PRO A 56 16.47 3.10 46.73
N SER A 57 15.42 3.60 47.39
CA SER A 57 15.50 4.20 48.72
C SER A 57 14.90 3.24 49.75
N LYS A 58 15.64 3.00 50.82
CA LYS A 58 15.29 2.08 51.91
C LYS A 58 14.17 2.67 52.76
N THR A 59 13.07 1.95 52.95
CA THR A 59 12.34 1.92 54.23
C THR A 59 11.42 0.69 54.31
N LYS A 60 11.60 -0.12 55.37
CA LYS A 60 10.74 -1.23 55.79
C LYS A 60 9.43 -0.70 56.38
N ARG A 61 8.29 -1.35 56.07
CA ARG A 61 7.33 -1.98 57.02
C ARG A 61 5.98 -2.24 56.33
N GLY A 62 5.34 -3.35 56.72
CA GLY A 62 3.88 -3.52 56.63
C GLY A 62 3.41 -4.62 55.69
N SER A 63 3.57 -5.87 56.12
CA SER A 63 2.77 -7.01 55.68
C SER A 63 1.30 -6.77 56.04
N ASP A 64 0.38 -6.91 55.07
CA ASP A 64 -1.00 -7.45 55.21
C ASP A 64 -1.85 -7.07 53.98
N ALA A 65 -1.58 -7.70 52.83
CA ALA A 65 -2.49 -7.66 51.66
C ALA A 65 -2.24 -8.84 50.70
N ALA A 66 -1.79 -9.99 51.21
CA ALA A 66 -1.47 -11.17 50.40
C ALA A 66 -2.30 -12.37 50.85
N ARG A 67 -3.60 -12.38 50.53
CA ARG A 67 -4.39 -13.61 50.67
C ARG A 67 -5.59 -13.81 49.76
N GLU A 68 -5.86 -12.94 48.79
CA GLU A 68 -7.02 -13.13 47.87
C GLU A 68 -6.69 -13.22 46.38
N ASP A 69 -5.43 -13.14 45.96
CA ASP A 69 -5.08 -13.12 44.51
C ASP A 69 -4.40 -14.40 43.98
N SER A 70 -4.36 -15.47 44.77
CA SER A 70 -3.60 -16.70 44.43
C SER A 70 -4.36 -17.75 43.62
N THR A 71 -5.62 -17.52 43.25
CA THR A 71 -6.45 -18.49 42.51
C THR A 71 -6.59 -18.20 41.02
N HIS A 72 -6.34 -16.97 40.55
CA HIS A 72 -6.43 -16.63 39.12
C HIS A 72 -5.10 -16.67 38.35
N GLN A 73 -3.95 -16.80 39.02
CA GLN A 73 -2.62 -16.82 38.37
C GLN A 73 -2.06 -18.23 38.09
N ARG A 74 -2.80 -19.31 38.39
CA ARG A 74 -2.28 -20.70 38.35
C ARG A 74 -2.71 -21.57 37.16
N GLN A 75 -3.31 -20.99 36.12
CA GLN A 75 -3.58 -21.68 34.85
C GLN A 75 -2.94 -20.96 33.65
N ARG A 76 -1.65 -20.64 33.72
CA ARG A 76 -0.87 -20.35 32.50
C ARG A 76 -0.59 -21.68 31.81
N SER A 77 -1.26 -21.95 30.69
CA SER A 77 -1.07 -23.18 29.90
C SER A 77 0.41 -23.43 29.63
N SER A 78 0.92 -24.58 30.07
CA SER A 78 2.29 -25.07 29.90
C SER A 78 2.68 -25.37 28.43
N PHE A 79 1.80 -25.07 27.47
CA PHE A 79 1.84 -25.63 26.12
C PHE A 79 2.96 -25.09 25.23
N LEU A 80 3.47 -23.87 25.50
CA LEU A 80 4.47 -23.17 24.69
C LEU A 80 5.68 -22.61 25.48
N ARG A 81 5.87 -22.99 26.75
CA ARG A 81 6.90 -22.37 27.63
C ARG A 81 8.36 -22.76 27.33
N SER A 82 8.62 -23.69 26.42
CA SER A 82 9.96 -24.29 26.25
C SER A 82 10.38 -24.46 24.79
N ASN A 83 9.95 -23.59 23.88
CA ASN A 83 10.33 -23.70 22.47
C ASN A 83 11.34 -22.61 22.12
N ASP A 84 12.60 -22.90 22.39
CA ASP A 84 13.71 -22.24 21.71
C ASP A 84 13.53 -22.47 20.20
N LEU A 85 13.16 -21.42 19.46
CA LEU A 85 12.92 -21.50 18.02
C LEU A 85 14.19 -21.64 17.20
N SER A 86 15.37 -21.68 17.84
CA SER A 86 16.60 -22.16 17.18
C SER A 86 16.58 -23.68 16.95
N ASN A 87 15.73 -24.43 17.68
CA ASN A 87 15.64 -25.89 17.55
C ASN A 87 14.63 -26.32 16.46
N PRO A 88 15.04 -27.08 15.43
CA PRO A 88 14.14 -27.57 14.37
C PRO A 88 12.98 -28.45 14.86
N ALA A 89 13.10 -29.11 16.01
CA ALA A 89 12.00 -29.87 16.60
C ALA A 89 10.90 -28.95 17.15
N ALA A 90 11.30 -27.83 17.77
CA ALA A 90 10.38 -26.82 18.28
C ALA A 90 9.66 -26.10 17.13
N GLN A 91 10.38 -25.78 16.05
CA GLN A 91 9.83 -25.22 14.82
C GLN A 91 8.75 -26.13 14.21
N ARG A 92 9.05 -27.42 14.03
CA ARG A 92 8.09 -28.41 13.51
C ARG A 92 6.86 -28.56 14.39
N LYS A 93 7.02 -28.51 15.72
CA LYS A 93 5.89 -28.58 16.67
C LYS A 93 5.00 -27.34 16.54
N LEU A 94 5.61 -26.16 16.43
CA LEU A 94 4.89 -24.91 16.24
C LEU A 94 4.13 -24.91 14.91
N SER A 95 4.81 -25.26 13.82
CA SER A 95 4.23 -25.38 12.47
C SER A 95 2.98 -26.27 12.46
N LYS A 96 3.08 -27.49 13.03
CA LYS A 96 1.92 -28.40 13.17
C LYS A 96 0.77 -27.78 13.96
N LEU A 97 1.08 -27.11 15.08
CA LEU A 97 0.07 -26.49 15.91
C LEU A 97 -0.70 -25.39 15.16
N ILE A 98 -0.01 -24.53 14.42
CA ILE A 98 -0.67 -23.46 13.66
C ILE A 98 -1.49 -24.07 12.49
N GLN A 99 -0.96 -25.09 11.81
CA GLN A 99 -1.70 -25.79 10.75
C GLN A 99 -2.97 -26.48 11.28
N GLU A 100 -2.93 -27.10 12.45
CA GLU A 100 -4.12 -27.71 13.09
C GLU A 100 -5.18 -26.65 13.38
N VAL A 101 -4.77 -25.49 13.92
CA VAL A 101 -5.69 -24.39 14.22
C VAL A 101 -6.33 -23.83 12.95
N VAL A 102 -5.54 -23.61 11.90
CA VAL A 102 -6.04 -23.09 10.61
C VAL A 102 -6.97 -24.09 9.90
N LYS A 103 -6.67 -25.40 9.98
CA LYS A 103 -7.47 -26.46 9.34
C LYS A 103 -8.74 -26.83 10.10
N THR A 104 -8.85 -26.43 11.37
CA THR A 104 -10.05 -26.69 12.18
C THR A 104 -11.21 -25.86 11.62
N LYS A 105 -12.15 -26.53 10.95
CA LYS A 105 -13.34 -25.88 10.37
C LYS A 105 -14.16 -25.21 11.48
N ALA A 106 -14.79 -24.07 11.17
CA ALA A 106 -15.74 -23.37 12.04
C ALA A 106 -16.88 -24.28 12.59
N ASN A 107 -17.11 -25.44 11.98
CA ASN A 107 -18.17 -26.38 12.37
C ASN A 107 -17.83 -27.27 13.59
N THR A 108 -16.58 -27.26 14.11
CA THR A 108 -16.17 -28.09 15.26
C THR A 108 -16.16 -27.37 16.62
N GLY A 109 -16.65 -26.12 16.66
CA GLY A 109 -16.72 -25.29 17.86
C GLY A 109 -15.45 -24.44 18.09
N ASP A 110 -15.64 -23.19 18.51
CA ASP A 110 -14.60 -22.15 18.49
C ASP A 110 -13.62 -22.17 19.67
N PHE A 111 -13.86 -23.02 20.69
CA PHE A 111 -13.14 -22.94 21.96
C PHE A 111 -11.67 -23.38 21.87
N VAL A 112 -11.38 -24.49 21.18
CA VAL A 112 -10.01 -25.02 21.06
C VAL A 112 -9.11 -24.10 20.22
N PRO A 113 -9.54 -23.61 19.05
CA PRO A 113 -8.80 -22.59 18.31
C PRO A 113 -8.51 -21.34 19.15
N GLN A 114 -9.49 -20.85 19.93
CA GLN A 114 -9.34 -19.62 20.70
C GLN A 114 -8.22 -19.68 21.75
N VAL A 115 -8.13 -20.78 22.51
CA VAL A 115 -7.07 -20.96 23.52
C VAL A 115 -5.69 -21.06 22.87
N VAL A 116 -5.59 -21.75 21.74
CA VAL A 116 -4.32 -21.91 21.02
C VAL A 116 -3.88 -20.59 20.39
N ILE A 117 -4.76 -19.87 19.69
CA ILE A 117 -4.49 -18.53 19.15
C ILE A 117 -4.06 -17.58 20.26
N GLN A 118 -4.75 -17.60 21.40
CA GLN A 118 -4.38 -16.78 22.56
C GLN A 118 -2.97 -17.11 23.07
N SER A 119 -2.65 -18.41 23.18
CA SER A 119 -1.30 -18.84 23.59
C SER A 119 -0.25 -18.41 22.57
N LEU A 120 -0.49 -18.59 21.26
CA LEU A 120 0.42 -18.21 20.18
C LEU A 120 0.71 -16.71 20.18
N CYS A 121 -0.33 -15.87 20.22
CA CYS A 121 -0.17 -14.42 20.28
C CYS A 121 0.60 -13.96 21.52
N THR A 122 0.33 -14.58 22.67
CA THR A 122 1.00 -14.26 23.94
C THR A 122 2.48 -14.64 23.88
N THR A 123 2.80 -15.83 23.36
CA THR A 123 4.19 -16.27 23.19
C THR A 123 4.93 -15.37 22.19
N TYR A 124 4.33 -15.06 21.04
CA TYR A 124 4.95 -14.19 20.02
C TYR A 124 5.32 -12.80 20.57
N ARG A 125 4.48 -12.21 21.44
CA ARG A 125 4.78 -10.91 22.08
C ARG A 125 6.04 -10.94 22.95
N GLY A 126 6.35 -12.07 23.57
CA GLY A 126 7.52 -12.24 24.43
C GLY A 126 8.80 -12.64 23.69
N MET A 127 8.73 -12.92 22.38
CA MET A 127 9.87 -13.38 21.59
C MET A 127 10.84 -12.25 21.26
N HIS A 128 12.13 -12.57 21.21
CA HIS A 128 13.16 -11.69 20.66
C HIS A 128 13.10 -11.64 19.13
N ILE A 129 13.78 -10.68 18.51
CA ILE A 129 13.68 -10.44 17.05
C ILE A 129 14.08 -11.67 16.21
N ASP A 130 15.06 -12.46 16.65
CA ASP A 130 15.50 -13.67 15.96
C ASP A 130 14.47 -14.79 16.05
N GLU A 131 13.83 -14.96 17.20
CA GLU A 131 12.72 -15.90 17.40
C GLU A 131 11.49 -15.47 16.59
N LYS A 132 11.17 -14.16 16.57
CA LYS A 132 10.11 -13.61 15.72
C LYS A 132 10.40 -13.84 14.24
N LYS A 133 11.65 -13.71 13.80
CA LYS A 133 12.06 -14.04 12.43
C LYS A 133 11.73 -15.51 12.12
N GLN A 134 12.12 -16.44 12.99
CA GLN A 134 11.82 -17.87 12.79
C GLN A 134 10.31 -18.13 12.77
N PHE A 135 9.55 -17.50 13.65
CA PHE A 135 8.09 -17.59 13.64
C PHE A 135 7.49 -17.10 12.31
N LEU A 136 7.95 -15.95 11.81
CA LEU A 136 7.49 -15.38 10.54
C LEU A 136 7.89 -16.24 9.34
N LEU A 137 9.07 -16.87 9.36
CA LEU A 137 9.49 -17.82 8.34
C LEU A 137 8.61 -19.08 8.33
N ILE A 138 8.26 -19.62 9.50
CA ILE A 138 7.32 -20.74 9.60
C ILE A 138 5.97 -20.35 8.99
N LEU A 139 5.46 -19.14 9.27
CA LEU A 139 4.25 -18.66 8.61
C LEU A 139 4.41 -18.55 7.09
N ALA A 140 5.50 -17.95 6.62
CA ALA A 140 5.72 -17.71 5.20
C ALA A 140 5.94 -19.00 4.38
N GLN A 141 6.59 -20.00 4.96
CA GLN A 141 7.01 -21.22 4.28
C GLN A 141 6.05 -22.39 4.54
N ASP A 142 5.74 -22.69 5.81
CA ASP A 142 4.97 -23.87 6.20
C ASP A 142 3.44 -23.64 6.13
N LEU A 143 3.01 -22.37 6.15
CA LEU A 143 1.62 -21.96 6.02
C LEU A 143 1.34 -21.23 4.71
N HIS A 144 2.11 -21.55 3.67
CA HIS A 144 1.82 -21.10 2.32
C HIS A 144 0.64 -21.90 1.71
N ILE A 145 0.66 -22.09 0.39
CA ILE A 145 -0.34 -22.85 -0.36
C ILE A 145 -0.15 -24.36 -0.11
N ASP A 146 -1.26 -25.08 0.13
CA ASP A 146 -1.26 -26.55 0.13
C ASP A 146 -1.18 -27.04 -1.33
N THR A 147 0.03 -27.28 -1.81
CA THR A 147 0.32 -27.60 -3.22
C THR A 147 -0.42 -28.84 -3.71
N ALA A 148 -0.63 -29.84 -2.85
CA ALA A 148 -1.38 -31.04 -3.20
C ALA A 148 -2.86 -30.72 -3.48
N VAL A 149 -3.48 -29.89 -2.64
CA VAL A 149 -4.88 -29.46 -2.82
C VAL A 149 -5.02 -28.51 -4.01
N ALA A 150 -4.06 -27.61 -4.21
CA ALA A 150 -4.03 -26.69 -5.35
C ALA A 150 -3.92 -27.45 -6.68
N LEU A 151 -2.98 -28.40 -6.81
CA LEU A 151 -2.82 -29.23 -8.01
C LEU A 151 -4.07 -30.06 -8.29
N GLN A 152 -4.65 -30.69 -7.26
CA GLN A 152 -5.90 -31.45 -7.42
C GLN A 152 -7.05 -30.56 -7.91
N SER A 153 -7.16 -29.34 -7.36
CA SER A 153 -8.19 -28.38 -7.75
C SER A 153 -7.96 -27.84 -9.16
N ALA A 154 -6.70 -27.65 -9.57
CA ALA A 154 -6.34 -27.19 -10.91
C ALA A 154 -6.71 -28.23 -11.97
N VAL A 155 -6.38 -29.51 -11.74
CA VAL A 155 -6.78 -30.62 -12.63
C VAL A 155 -8.30 -30.72 -12.74
N GLN A 156 -9.03 -30.56 -11.64
CA GLN A 156 -10.49 -30.55 -11.67
C GLN A 156 -11.04 -29.36 -12.45
N PHE A 157 -10.46 -28.17 -12.28
CA PHE A 157 -10.85 -26.98 -13.02
C PHE A 157 -10.63 -27.16 -14.53
N GLU A 158 -9.45 -27.62 -14.94
CA GLU A 158 -9.11 -27.89 -16.33
C GLU A 158 -10.09 -28.89 -16.97
N GLN A 159 -10.33 -30.02 -16.30
CA GLN A 159 -11.25 -31.05 -16.79
C GLN A 159 -12.67 -30.51 -16.99
N ASN A 160 -13.17 -29.68 -16.08
CA ASN A 160 -14.52 -29.11 -16.20
C ASN A 160 -14.57 -27.95 -17.19
N MET A 161 -13.48 -27.20 -17.34
CA MET A 161 -13.35 -26.15 -18.36
C MET A 161 -13.44 -26.74 -19.77
N THR A 162 -12.78 -27.86 -20.03
CA THR A 162 -12.84 -28.55 -21.34
C THR A 162 -14.24 -29.04 -21.68
N ASN A 163 -15.07 -29.37 -20.68
CA ASN A 163 -16.45 -29.80 -20.90
C ASN A 163 -17.40 -28.65 -21.28
N VAL A 164 -17.06 -27.41 -20.91
CA VAL A 164 -17.91 -26.24 -21.16
C VAL A 164 -17.39 -25.36 -22.31
N LYS A 165 -16.16 -25.59 -22.79
CA LYS A 165 -15.61 -24.85 -23.93
C LYS A 165 -16.16 -25.36 -25.25
N ASP A 166 -16.52 -24.43 -26.13
CA ASP A 166 -16.80 -24.76 -27.52
C ASP A 166 -15.51 -25.18 -28.25
N ALA A 167 -15.55 -26.31 -28.96
CA ALA A 167 -14.37 -26.90 -29.57
C ALA A 167 -13.78 -26.08 -30.74
N ARG A 168 -14.52 -25.11 -31.28
CA ARG A 168 -14.09 -24.28 -32.43
C ARG A 168 -13.61 -22.90 -31.99
N SER A 169 -14.29 -22.28 -31.03
CA SER A 169 -13.98 -20.92 -30.56
C SER A 169 -13.10 -20.89 -29.31
N GLY A 170 -13.07 -21.96 -28.52
CA GLY A 170 -12.34 -22.01 -27.24
C GLY A 170 -12.99 -21.18 -26.12
N VAL A 171 -14.12 -20.52 -26.40
CA VAL A 171 -14.91 -19.72 -25.46
C VAL A 171 -15.78 -20.64 -24.61
N VAL A 172 -16.01 -20.24 -23.35
CA VAL A 172 -16.92 -20.95 -22.44
C VAL A 172 -18.35 -20.78 -22.92
N ASN A 173 -19.05 -21.88 -23.18
CA ASN A 173 -20.48 -21.91 -23.44
C ASN A 173 -21.25 -21.80 -22.11
N TRP A 174 -21.79 -20.61 -21.84
CA TRP A 174 -22.54 -20.30 -20.62
C TRP A 174 -23.91 -20.99 -20.51
N GLU A 175 -24.43 -21.54 -21.61
CA GLU A 175 -25.68 -22.30 -21.63
C GLU A 175 -25.45 -23.81 -21.41
N HIS A 176 -24.20 -24.24 -21.25
CA HIS A 176 -23.88 -25.65 -21.07
C HIS A 176 -24.32 -26.16 -19.69
N GLU A 177 -24.90 -27.37 -19.64
CA GLU A 177 -25.45 -27.97 -18.40
C GLU A 177 -24.44 -28.09 -17.23
N ASN A 178 -23.14 -28.11 -17.55
CA ASN A 178 -22.04 -28.27 -16.60
C ASN A 178 -21.40 -26.95 -16.13
N VAL A 179 -21.91 -25.79 -16.52
CA VAL A 179 -21.36 -24.47 -16.14
C VAL A 179 -21.32 -24.28 -14.62
N GLU A 180 -22.35 -24.69 -13.90
CA GLU A 180 -22.37 -24.58 -12.44
C GLU A 180 -21.23 -25.39 -11.79
N ARG A 181 -20.94 -26.58 -12.34
CA ARG A 181 -19.84 -27.44 -11.89
C ARG A 181 -18.48 -26.80 -12.19
N TYR A 182 -18.31 -26.24 -13.39
CA TYR A 182 -17.13 -25.46 -13.77
C TYR A 182 -16.88 -24.30 -12.79
N LEU A 183 -17.89 -23.46 -12.53
CA LEU A 183 -17.77 -22.32 -11.60
C LEU A 183 -17.47 -22.76 -10.16
N ARG A 184 -17.98 -23.93 -9.74
CA ARG A 184 -17.63 -24.53 -8.44
C ARG A 184 -16.17 -24.94 -8.38
N THR A 185 -15.65 -25.57 -9.44
CA THR A 185 -14.22 -25.94 -9.51
C THR A 185 -13.31 -24.72 -9.58
N PHE A 186 -13.73 -23.64 -10.25
CA PHE A 186 -13.01 -22.36 -10.24
C PHE A 186 -12.91 -21.78 -8.83
N ARG A 187 -14.03 -21.72 -8.09
CA ARG A 187 -14.02 -21.28 -6.68
C ARG A 187 -13.14 -22.15 -5.80
N ASN A 188 -13.18 -23.48 -6.00
CA ASN A 188 -12.32 -24.40 -5.25
C ASN A 188 -10.83 -24.15 -5.53
N LEU A 189 -10.46 -23.94 -6.80
CA LEU A 189 -9.09 -23.60 -7.18
C LEU A 189 -8.66 -22.27 -6.56
N ARG A 190 -9.49 -21.23 -6.66
CA ARG A 190 -9.21 -19.93 -6.04
C ARG A 190 -8.96 -20.06 -4.54
N ASN A 191 -9.82 -20.80 -3.82
CA ASN A 191 -9.66 -21.03 -2.39
C ASN A 191 -8.42 -21.88 -2.07
N ALA A 192 -8.03 -22.81 -2.94
CA ALA A 192 -6.85 -23.64 -2.77
C ALA A 192 -5.54 -22.87 -3.01
N LEU A 193 -5.58 -21.82 -3.84
CA LEU A 193 -4.45 -20.92 -4.09
C LEU A 193 -4.28 -19.85 -3.00
N SER A 194 -5.24 -19.69 -2.10
CA SER A 194 -5.10 -18.79 -0.94
C SER A 194 -4.13 -19.39 0.09
N PRO A 195 -3.09 -18.65 0.51
CA PRO A 195 -2.17 -19.11 1.54
C PRO A 195 -2.85 -19.34 2.90
N LEU A 196 -2.42 -20.36 3.63
CA LEU A 196 -3.01 -20.72 4.94
C LEU A 196 -2.81 -19.64 6.01
N TYR A 197 -1.74 -18.84 5.91
CA TYR A 197 -1.52 -17.72 6.84
C TYR A 197 -2.61 -16.63 6.76
N GLU A 198 -3.37 -16.51 5.66
CA GLU A 198 -4.50 -15.57 5.60
C GLU A 198 -5.64 -16.01 6.50
N THR A 199 -5.90 -17.33 6.54
CA THR A 199 -6.88 -17.91 7.47
C THR A 199 -6.41 -17.72 8.91
N PHE A 200 -5.10 -17.83 9.17
CA PHE A 200 -4.53 -17.52 10.48
C PHE A 200 -4.79 -16.06 10.88
N PHE A 201 -4.64 -15.09 9.96
CA PHE A 201 -4.98 -13.68 10.24
C PHE A 201 -6.45 -13.51 10.58
N GLN A 202 -7.35 -14.16 9.84
CA GLN A 202 -8.80 -14.13 10.10
C GLN A 202 -9.16 -14.74 11.46
N GLN A 203 -8.50 -15.83 11.86
CA GLN A 203 -8.69 -16.45 13.17
C GLN A 203 -8.20 -15.54 14.31
N ILE A 204 -7.07 -14.86 14.12
CA ILE A 204 -6.60 -13.84 15.07
C ILE A 204 -7.64 -12.73 15.23
N LEU A 205 -8.19 -12.21 14.13
CA LEU A 205 -9.19 -11.15 14.19
C LEU A 205 -10.48 -11.59 14.89
N SER A 206 -10.99 -12.78 14.57
CA SER A 206 -12.26 -13.27 15.12
C SER A 206 -12.18 -13.69 16.59
N GLN A 207 -11.02 -14.17 17.04
CA GLN A 207 -10.89 -14.80 18.36
C GLN A 207 -10.20 -13.93 19.41
N ARG A 208 -9.67 -12.75 19.05
CA ARG A 208 -8.91 -11.87 19.94
C ARG A 208 -9.49 -10.46 19.98
N GLU A 209 -9.75 -9.98 21.19
CA GLU A 209 -10.25 -8.62 21.47
C GLU A 209 -9.34 -7.48 20.97
N ASN A 210 -8.08 -7.79 20.65
CA ASN A 210 -7.11 -6.85 20.03
C ASN A 210 -6.35 -7.49 18.85
N GLY A 211 -7.02 -8.37 18.09
CA GLY A 211 -6.41 -9.10 16.97
C GLY A 211 -5.82 -8.17 15.90
N MET A 212 -6.53 -7.09 15.56
CA MET A 212 -6.07 -6.13 14.56
C MET A 212 -4.75 -5.46 14.96
N LEU A 213 -4.65 -4.96 16.20
CA LEU A 213 -3.44 -4.35 16.72
C LEU A 213 -2.26 -5.33 16.72
N PHE A 214 -2.53 -6.59 17.04
CA PHE A 214 -1.51 -7.64 16.98
C PHE A 214 -0.97 -7.84 15.56
N LEU A 215 -1.85 -7.87 14.54
CA LEU A 215 -1.43 -8.00 13.14
C LEU A 215 -0.61 -6.78 12.66
N VAL A 216 -1.01 -5.58 13.09
CA VAL A 216 -0.22 -4.36 12.82
C VAL A 216 1.18 -4.46 13.46
N HIS A 217 1.28 -4.89 14.71
CA HIS A 217 2.58 -5.08 15.36
C HIS A 217 3.40 -6.20 14.71
N MET A 218 2.78 -7.32 14.34
CA MET A 218 3.43 -8.41 13.61
C MET A 218 3.99 -7.93 12.27
N ARG A 219 3.25 -7.10 11.52
CA ARG A 219 3.76 -6.50 10.29
C ARG A 219 4.92 -5.54 10.56
N ALA A 220 4.87 -4.78 11.65
CA ALA A 220 5.98 -3.90 12.04
C ALA A 220 7.26 -4.72 12.33
N ASP A 221 7.12 -5.85 13.03
CA ASP A 221 8.20 -6.80 13.28
C ASP A 221 8.73 -7.41 11.96
N LEU A 222 7.85 -7.80 11.04
CA LEU A 222 8.21 -8.32 9.71
C LEU A 222 9.02 -7.32 8.88
N LEU A 223 8.59 -6.05 8.84
CA LEU A 223 9.32 -4.98 8.17
C LEU A 223 10.69 -4.71 8.81
N GLN A 224 10.81 -4.87 10.14
CA GLN A 224 12.08 -4.77 10.82
C GLN A 224 13.02 -5.92 10.47
N VAL A 225 12.51 -7.16 10.44
CA VAL A 225 13.27 -8.36 10.05
C VAL A 225 13.80 -8.23 8.62
N LEU A 226 12.94 -7.85 7.67
CA LEU A 226 13.31 -7.63 6.26
C LEU A 226 14.44 -6.62 6.09
N ARG A 227 14.53 -5.60 6.96
CA ARG A 227 15.56 -4.55 6.89
C ARG A 227 16.87 -4.91 7.58
N LYS A 228 16.85 -5.73 8.62
CA LYS A 228 17.98 -5.85 9.56
C LYS A 228 18.54 -7.26 9.73
N SER A 229 17.77 -8.31 9.46
CA SER A 229 18.08 -9.66 9.97
C SER A 229 17.79 -10.80 8.98
N ALA A 230 17.11 -10.51 7.86
CA ALA A 230 16.77 -11.52 6.85
C ALA A 230 17.98 -11.82 5.94
N ALA A 231 18.28 -13.09 5.75
CA ALA A 231 19.25 -13.55 4.76
C ALA A 231 18.67 -13.43 3.34
N PRO A 232 19.49 -13.30 2.27
CA PRO A 232 18.99 -13.19 0.89
C PRO A 232 18.00 -14.29 0.47
N SER A 233 18.21 -15.53 0.92
CA SER A 233 17.32 -16.66 0.65
C SER A 233 15.98 -16.61 1.41
N GLU A 234 15.91 -15.87 2.52
CA GLU A 234 14.71 -15.73 3.36
C GLU A 234 13.78 -14.61 2.85
N ILE A 235 14.35 -13.62 2.13
CA ILE A 235 13.67 -12.39 1.72
C ILE A 235 12.44 -12.65 0.83
N PRO A 236 12.46 -13.52 -0.19
CA PRO A 236 11.30 -13.71 -1.08
C PRO A 236 10.05 -14.20 -0.34
N ALA A 237 10.20 -15.20 0.52
CA ALA A 237 9.09 -15.75 1.31
C ALA A 237 8.52 -14.69 2.28
N LEU A 238 9.39 -13.95 2.96
CA LEU A 238 8.97 -12.89 3.89
C LEU A 238 8.32 -11.70 3.16
N ARG A 239 8.73 -11.38 1.94
CA ARG A 239 8.09 -10.36 1.09
C ARG A 239 6.71 -10.79 0.64
N SER A 240 6.53 -12.05 0.26
CA SER A 240 5.19 -12.60 -0.06
C SER A 240 4.26 -12.48 1.15
N LEU A 241 4.74 -12.83 2.36
CA LEU A 241 3.97 -12.65 3.59
C LEU A 241 3.62 -11.17 3.87
N ASP A 242 4.56 -10.24 3.67
CA ASP A 242 4.28 -8.80 3.86
C ASP A 242 3.25 -8.29 2.86
N ALA A 243 3.33 -8.71 1.58
CA ALA A 243 2.38 -8.31 0.56
C ALA A 243 0.94 -8.72 0.93
N SER A 244 0.76 -9.99 1.32
CA SER A 244 -0.55 -10.51 1.75
C SER A 244 -1.05 -9.83 3.03
N LEU A 245 -0.18 -9.64 4.04
CA LEU A 245 -0.56 -8.97 5.29
C LEU A 245 -0.88 -7.48 5.06
N LYS A 246 -0.15 -6.81 4.17
CA LYS A 246 -0.41 -5.43 3.75
C LYS A 246 -1.78 -5.32 3.07
N GLN A 247 -2.08 -6.20 2.12
CA GLN A 247 -3.37 -6.22 1.42
C GLN A 247 -4.52 -6.53 2.40
N PHE A 248 -4.31 -7.49 3.30
CA PHE A 248 -5.25 -7.79 4.37
C PHE A 248 -5.54 -6.55 5.21
N LEU A 249 -4.51 -5.87 5.73
CA LEU A 249 -4.70 -4.63 6.49
C LEU A 249 -5.37 -3.53 5.65
N ALA A 250 -5.00 -3.35 4.39
CA ALA A 250 -5.60 -2.35 3.51
C ALA A 250 -7.12 -2.53 3.35
N SER A 251 -7.60 -3.78 3.30
CA SER A 251 -9.05 -4.05 3.23
C SER A 251 -9.82 -3.59 4.48
N TRP A 252 -9.18 -3.62 5.65
CA TRP A 252 -9.77 -3.22 6.93
C TRP A 252 -9.61 -1.72 7.25
N PHE A 253 -8.55 -1.08 6.77
CA PHE A 253 -8.25 0.33 7.02
C PHE A 253 -8.73 1.27 5.90
N SER A 254 -9.76 0.86 5.15
CA SER A 254 -10.37 1.71 4.12
C SER A 254 -11.02 2.96 4.72
N VAL A 255 -11.09 4.03 3.91
CA VAL A 255 -11.56 5.37 4.33
C VAL A 255 -12.90 5.34 5.05
N GLY A 256 -13.82 4.46 4.64
CA GLY A 256 -15.16 4.34 5.23
C GLY A 256 -15.16 3.98 6.72
N PHE A 257 -14.07 3.40 7.24
CA PHE A 257 -13.93 3.06 8.66
C PHE A 257 -13.09 4.07 9.45
N LEU A 258 -12.51 5.07 8.80
CA LEU A 258 -11.69 6.09 9.44
C LEU A 258 -12.56 7.23 9.94
N LYS A 259 -12.32 7.65 11.18
CA LYS A 259 -12.98 8.81 11.78
C LYS A 259 -11.97 9.93 11.99
N LEU A 260 -12.30 11.11 11.47
CA LEU A 260 -11.54 12.32 11.76
C LEU A 260 -11.92 12.84 13.15
N GLU A 261 -10.95 12.97 14.04
CA GLU A 261 -11.12 13.54 15.38
C GLU A 261 -10.14 14.68 15.61
N ARG A 262 -10.63 15.79 16.17
CA ARG A 262 -9.80 16.92 16.58
C ARG A 262 -9.12 16.60 17.90
N VAL A 263 -7.79 16.61 17.89
CA VAL A 263 -6.99 16.47 19.11
C VAL A 263 -6.76 17.84 19.73
N THR A 264 -7.14 18.03 20.99
CA THR A 264 -6.91 19.27 21.75
C THR A 264 -6.36 18.93 23.13
N TYR A 265 -5.63 19.87 23.74
CA TYR A 265 -5.13 19.67 25.09
C TYR A 265 -6.25 19.52 26.12
N GLU A 266 -7.38 20.22 25.92
CA GLU A 266 -8.46 20.32 26.89
C GLU A 266 -9.44 19.14 26.84
N HIS A 267 -9.64 18.53 25.67
CA HIS A 267 -10.67 17.51 25.47
C HIS A 267 -10.13 16.12 25.10
N SER A 268 -8.83 15.98 24.80
CA SER A 268 -8.26 14.69 24.42
C SER A 268 -7.69 13.93 25.64
N PRO A 269 -7.87 12.60 25.72
CA PRO A 269 -7.30 11.80 26.80
C PRO A 269 -5.77 11.89 26.87
N GLY A 270 -5.20 11.98 28.07
CA GLY A 270 -3.74 12.09 28.27
C GLY A 270 -2.95 10.95 27.60
N GLN A 271 -3.48 9.73 27.60
CA GLN A 271 -2.87 8.57 26.92
C GLN A 271 -2.74 8.77 25.40
N LEU A 272 -3.69 9.46 24.77
CA LEU A 272 -3.63 9.79 23.34
C LEU A 272 -2.53 10.84 23.09
N LEU A 273 -2.46 11.86 23.94
CA LEU A 273 -1.42 12.90 23.84
C LEU A 273 -0.02 12.29 24.02
N GLU A 274 0.16 11.39 25.00
CA GLU A 274 1.43 10.69 25.20
C GLU A 274 1.85 9.86 23.98
N LYS A 275 0.90 9.14 23.36
CA LYS A 275 1.14 8.42 22.10
C LYS A 275 1.58 9.39 20.99
N ILE A 276 0.90 10.51 20.84
CA ILE A 276 1.23 11.52 19.82
C ILE A 276 2.64 12.11 20.05
N ILE A 277 3.04 12.34 21.30
CA ILE A 277 4.41 12.78 21.63
C ILE A 277 5.43 11.70 21.26
N ARG A 278 5.17 10.44 21.65
CA ARG A 278 6.08 9.31 21.42
C ARG A 278 6.29 8.99 19.94
N TYR A 279 5.26 9.19 19.12
CA TYR A 279 5.27 8.82 17.70
C TYR A 279 5.52 10.00 16.75
N GLU A 280 5.91 11.16 17.26
CA GLU A 280 6.24 12.30 16.41
C GLU A 280 7.52 12.05 15.61
N ALA A 281 7.37 11.94 14.28
CA ALA A 281 8.46 11.56 13.40
C ALA A 281 9.16 12.77 12.76
N VAL A 282 8.49 13.94 12.70
CA VAL A 282 8.96 15.09 11.92
C VAL A 282 9.81 16.02 12.80
N HIS A 283 9.27 16.50 13.93
CA HIS A 283 10.00 17.34 14.89
C HIS A 283 9.78 16.81 16.32
N PRO A 284 10.81 16.31 17.03
CA PRO A 284 10.63 15.77 18.38
C PRO A 284 9.95 16.80 19.28
N VAL A 285 8.75 16.48 19.79
CA VAL A 285 8.02 17.36 20.70
C VAL A 285 8.69 17.28 22.06
N GLY A 286 9.44 18.31 22.43
CA GLY A 286 10.08 18.42 23.74
C GLY A 286 9.09 18.75 24.85
N THR A 287 7.93 19.36 24.53
CA THR A 287 6.95 19.79 25.54
C THR A 287 5.48 19.67 25.10
N ILE A 288 4.57 19.50 26.06
CA ILE A 288 3.11 19.54 25.84
C ILE A 288 2.63 20.82 25.14
N ALA A 289 3.34 21.95 25.34
CA ALA A 289 3.05 23.22 24.68
C ALA A 289 3.31 23.19 23.16
N GLU A 290 4.29 22.42 22.69
CA GLU A 290 4.55 22.21 21.25
C GLU A 290 3.48 21.33 20.59
N LEU A 291 2.82 20.46 21.36
CA LEU A 291 1.71 19.66 20.85
C LEU A 291 0.53 20.52 20.37
N LYS A 292 0.32 21.69 20.99
CA LYS A 292 -0.72 22.65 20.60
C LYS A 292 -0.49 23.27 19.22
N ARG A 293 0.74 23.22 18.69
CA ARG A 293 1.13 24.03 17.53
C ARG A 293 1.02 23.34 16.18
N ARG A 294 0.69 22.04 16.09
CA ARG A 294 0.79 21.15 14.89
C ARG A 294 0.04 21.58 13.62
N LEU A 295 -0.81 22.58 13.71
CA LEU A 295 -1.46 23.26 12.59
C LEU A 295 -1.16 24.76 12.77
N ALA A 296 -0.53 25.36 11.77
CA ALA A 296 -0.25 26.79 11.80
C ALA A 296 -1.29 27.52 10.92
N LEU A 297 -2.13 28.31 11.56
CA LEU A 297 -2.99 29.28 10.88
C LEU A 297 -2.14 30.53 10.66
N MET A 298 -1.97 30.96 9.41
CA MET A 298 -1.01 32.01 9.03
C MET A 298 -1.63 32.97 8.01
N GLN A 299 -1.01 34.13 7.80
CA GLN A 299 -1.45 35.05 6.74
C GLN A 299 -1.06 34.54 5.35
N GLU A 300 0.15 33.99 5.25
CA GLU A 300 0.73 33.52 4.00
C GLU A 300 1.23 32.07 4.12
N ILE A 301 1.65 31.49 2.99
CA ILE A 301 2.26 30.15 2.98
C ILE A 301 3.63 30.24 3.65
N ALA A 302 3.84 29.43 4.70
CA ALA A 302 5.12 29.34 5.40
C ALA A 302 6.27 28.96 4.47
N SER A 303 7.42 29.62 4.64
CA SER A 303 8.66 29.32 3.92
C SER A 303 9.70 28.59 4.77
N SER A 304 9.60 28.66 6.09
CA SER A 304 10.55 28.01 7.00
C SER A 304 9.91 27.58 8.32
N MET A 305 10.55 26.63 9.01
CA MET A 305 10.12 26.25 10.36
C MET A 305 10.20 27.41 11.35
N GLN A 306 11.13 28.35 11.13
CA GLN A 306 11.24 29.56 11.95
C GLN A 306 10.05 30.49 11.73
N SER A 307 9.60 30.70 10.48
CA SER A 307 8.42 31.53 10.18
C SER A 307 7.15 31.01 10.87
N ILE A 308 6.98 29.68 10.93
CA ILE A 308 5.88 29.06 11.66
C ILE A 308 5.98 29.39 13.16
N ARG A 309 7.16 29.24 13.75
CA ARG A 309 7.35 29.52 15.18
C ARG A 309 7.06 30.98 15.52
N ASP A 310 7.60 31.89 14.73
CA ASP A 310 7.49 33.32 14.98
C ASP A 310 6.05 33.84 14.81
N GLU A 311 5.34 33.46 13.74
CA GLU A 311 3.96 33.91 13.50
C GLU A 311 2.95 33.27 14.44
N THR A 312 3.12 31.99 14.78
CA THR A 312 2.18 31.31 15.70
C THR A 312 2.27 31.86 17.12
N GLU A 313 3.39 32.45 17.51
CA GLU A 313 3.54 33.16 18.80
C GLU A 313 2.91 34.56 18.78
N GLN A 314 2.83 35.20 17.61
CA GLN A 314 2.29 36.56 17.44
C GLN A 314 0.78 36.58 17.18
N LEU A 315 0.23 35.53 16.55
CA LEU A 315 -1.19 35.43 16.24
C LEU A 315 -2.02 35.17 17.51
N THR A 316 -2.60 36.25 18.03
CA THR A 316 -3.51 36.22 19.18
C THR A 316 -4.95 35.87 18.79
N GLU A 317 -5.35 36.12 17.53
CA GLU A 317 -6.68 35.80 17.00
C GLU A 317 -6.62 35.03 15.67
N THR A 318 -7.37 33.93 15.58
CA THR A 318 -7.46 33.07 14.39
C THR A 318 -8.26 33.69 13.23
N SER A 319 -8.99 34.78 13.50
CA SER A 319 -9.79 35.56 12.56
C SER A 319 -8.96 36.20 11.44
N HIS A 320 -7.69 36.46 11.70
CA HIS A 320 -6.78 37.10 10.74
C HIS A 320 -6.12 36.11 9.79
N ALA A 321 -6.15 34.81 10.05
CA ALA A 321 -5.46 33.83 9.21
C ALA A 321 -6.12 33.68 7.83
N ASN A 322 -5.32 33.52 6.78
CA ASN A 322 -5.77 33.29 5.41
C ASN A 322 -5.29 31.94 4.85
N ALA A 323 -4.25 31.36 5.46
CA ALA A 323 -3.67 30.07 5.10
C ALA A 323 -3.64 29.10 6.30
N ALA A 324 -3.88 27.82 6.03
CA ALA A 324 -3.64 26.72 6.95
C ALA A 324 -2.44 25.90 6.48
N ILE A 325 -1.42 25.80 7.33
CA ILE A 325 -0.16 25.12 7.05
C ILE A 325 -0.04 23.81 7.84
N PHE A 326 -0.03 22.70 7.11
CA PHE A 326 0.25 21.37 7.62
C PHE A 326 1.75 21.11 7.63
N TYR A 327 2.42 21.35 8.75
CA TYR A 327 3.88 21.18 8.84
C TYR A 327 4.32 19.88 9.54
N SER A 328 3.40 19.13 10.14
CA SER A 328 3.67 17.78 10.63
C SER A 328 2.54 16.81 10.30
N ILE A 329 2.90 15.72 9.63
CA ILE A 329 2.05 14.57 9.35
C ILE A 329 2.84 13.33 9.76
N SER A 330 2.36 12.63 10.78
CA SER A 330 3.06 11.47 11.35
C SER A 330 2.16 10.24 11.29
N SER A 331 2.67 9.15 10.71
CA SER A 331 2.06 7.83 10.83
C SER A 331 2.55 7.17 12.12
N THR A 332 1.65 6.93 13.08
CA THR A 332 2.01 6.40 14.40
C THR A 332 2.32 4.91 14.39
N GLN A 333 1.74 4.17 13.43
CA GLN A 333 1.84 2.72 13.35
C GLN A 333 2.77 2.30 12.22
N LYS A 334 3.98 1.86 12.58
CA LYS A 334 4.97 1.35 11.61
C LYS A 334 4.44 0.16 10.79
N GLY A 335 3.59 -0.65 11.39
CA GLY A 335 2.93 -1.77 10.73
C GLY A 335 1.91 -1.38 9.67
N LEU A 336 1.49 -0.12 9.62
CA LEU A 336 0.63 0.42 8.56
C LEU A 336 1.46 1.13 7.47
N ALA A 337 2.79 1.05 7.51
CA ALA A 337 3.63 1.67 6.47
C ALA A 337 3.24 1.16 5.07
N GLY A 338 2.92 2.09 4.18
CA GLY A 338 2.50 1.81 2.80
C GLY A 338 1.10 1.20 2.66
N VAL A 339 0.33 1.01 3.74
CA VAL A 339 -1.10 0.72 3.64
C VAL A 339 -1.79 2.01 3.20
N ASP A 340 -2.55 1.93 2.12
CA ASP A 340 -3.33 3.06 1.64
C ASP A 340 -4.51 3.28 2.60
N LEU A 341 -4.45 4.35 3.36
CA LEU A 341 -5.53 4.80 4.27
C LEU A 341 -6.52 5.72 3.54
N GLY A 342 -6.38 5.85 2.21
CA GLY A 342 -7.16 6.72 1.36
C GLY A 342 -6.38 7.94 0.84
N ASN A 343 -6.73 8.33 -0.38
CA ASN A 343 -6.11 9.45 -1.10
C ASN A 343 -6.71 10.83 -0.78
N PHE A 344 -7.40 11.00 0.35
CA PHE A 344 -8.10 12.26 0.66
C PHE A 344 -8.04 12.65 2.15
N LEU A 345 -7.10 12.10 2.92
CA LEU A 345 -6.98 12.41 4.35
C LEU A 345 -6.81 13.92 4.58
N ILE A 346 -5.92 14.56 3.80
CA ILE A 346 -5.67 15.99 3.94
C ILE A 346 -6.85 16.82 3.42
N LYS A 347 -7.56 16.33 2.39
CA LYS A 347 -8.78 16.98 1.88
C LYS A 347 -9.87 17.03 2.96
N GLU A 348 -10.09 15.93 3.69
CA GLU A 348 -11.08 15.89 4.77
C GLU A 348 -10.71 16.82 5.94
N VAL A 349 -9.43 16.90 6.30
CA VAL A 349 -8.95 17.87 7.29
C VAL A 349 -9.15 19.32 6.80
N ALA A 350 -8.78 19.60 5.54
CA ALA A 350 -8.92 20.94 4.97
C ALA A 350 -10.39 21.37 4.82
N LYS A 351 -11.31 20.45 4.47
CA LYS A 351 -12.76 20.70 4.47
C LYS A 351 -13.27 21.01 5.88
N ALA A 352 -12.87 20.22 6.88
CA ALA A 352 -13.26 20.45 8.27
C ALA A 352 -12.78 21.82 8.76
N LEU A 353 -11.53 22.19 8.44
CA LEU A 353 -10.98 23.51 8.76
C LEU A 353 -11.69 24.64 8.03
N LYS A 354 -12.04 24.47 6.75
CA LYS A 354 -12.80 25.46 5.99
C LYS A 354 -14.22 25.67 6.53
N ALA A 355 -14.85 24.61 7.05
CA ALA A 355 -16.14 24.70 7.71
C ALA A 355 -16.06 25.46 9.05
N GLU A 356 -14.99 25.26 9.82
CA GLU A 356 -14.74 25.98 11.09
C GLU A 356 -14.27 27.42 10.86
N HIS A 357 -13.49 27.66 9.81
CA HIS A 357 -12.87 28.93 9.47
C HIS A 357 -13.10 29.27 7.98
N PRO A 358 -14.30 29.80 7.63
CA PRO A 358 -14.68 30.05 6.23
C PRO A 358 -13.81 31.06 5.49
N HIS A 359 -13.08 31.90 6.23
CA HIS A 359 -12.18 32.91 5.69
C HIS A 359 -10.85 32.34 5.18
N LEU A 360 -10.50 31.09 5.53
CA LEU A 360 -9.31 30.43 5.01
C LEU A 360 -9.43 30.16 3.51
N LYS A 361 -8.48 30.69 2.75
CA LYS A 361 -8.42 30.53 1.28
C LYS A 361 -7.40 29.50 0.85
N THR A 362 -6.31 29.38 1.60
CA THR A 362 -5.15 28.60 1.20
C THR A 362 -4.92 27.44 2.17
N PHE A 363 -4.69 26.25 1.62
CA PHE A 363 -4.29 25.07 2.37
C PHE A 363 -2.99 24.58 1.78
N ALA A 364 -1.92 24.53 2.57
CA ALA A 364 -0.61 24.10 2.10
C ALA A 364 0.12 23.32 3.18
N THR A 365 1.20 22.65 2.80
CA THR A 365 2.09 21.98 3.75
C THR A 365 3.41 22.71 3.83
N LEU A 366 4.21 22.41 4.86
CA LEU A 366 5.66 22.64 4.83
C LEU A 366 6.32 21.29 5.12
N SER A 367 6.72 20.59 4.05
CA SER A 367 7.08 19.17 4.08
C SER A 367 8.59 18.96 3.90
N PRO A 368 9.21 17.99 4.60
CA PRO A 368 10.63 17.66 4.44
C PRO A 368 10.88 16.85 3.15
N LEU A 369 12.15 16.82 2.70
CA LEU A 369 12.63 15.89 1.66
C LEU A 369 13.61 14.86 2.24
N PRO A 370 13.13 13.80 2.90
CA PRO A 370 13.99 12.91 3.68
C PRO A 370 15.02 12.10 2.88
N GLN A 371 14.82 11.96 1.57
CA GLN A 371 15.63 11.10 0.69
C GLN A 371 16.46 11.89 -0.34
N PHE A 372 16.45 13.21 -0.28
CA PHE A 372 17.16 14.05 -1.26
C PHE A 372 18.70 13.89 -1.17
N MET A 373 19.30 14.09 0.00
CA MET A 373 20.76 13.92 0.15
C MET A 373 21.22 12.48 -0.13
N PRO A 374 20.54 11.42 0.36
CA PRO A 374 20.84 10.06 -0.06
C PRO A 374 20.77 9.85 -1.58
N TRP A 375 19.79 10.45 -2.26
CA TRP A 375 19.72 10.40 -3.73
C TRP A 375 20.87 11.14 -4.38
N LEU A 376 21.23 12.34 -3.90
CA LEU A 376 22.34 13.12 -4.43
C LEU A 376 23.66 12.34 -4.34
N GLU A 377 23.86 11.63 -3.24
CA GLU A 377 25.02 10.74 -3.04
C GLU A 377 25.07 9.61 -4.09
N THR A 378 23.93 9.07 -4.51
CA THR A 378 23.89 8.07 -5.61
C THR A 378 24.22 8.66 -6.97
N GLN A 379 24.13 9.97 -7.15
CA GLN A 379 24.54 10.65 -8.38
C GLN A 379 26.04 10.97 -8.41
N ARG A 380 26.77 10.76 -7.31
CA ARG A 380 28.21 11.07 -7.18
C ARG A 380 29.07 10.50 -8.31
N TYR A 381 28.79 9.27 -8.74
CA TYR A 381 29.54 8.57 -9.77
C TYR A 381 28.96 8.70 -11.17
N LYS A 382 27.83 9.39 -11.34
CA LYS A 382 27.22 9.57 -12.64
C LYS A 382 27.86 10.75 -13.36
N THR A 383 28.11 10.57 -14.66
CA THR A 383 28.65 11.60 -15.56
C THR A 383 27.55 12.38 -16.25
N ASP A 384 26.40 12.57 -15.58
CA ASP A 384 25.31 13.36 -16.15
C ASP A 384 25.62 14.86 -16.01
N GLU A 385 26.23 15.42 -17.04
CA GLU A 385 26.61 16.83 -17.14
C GLU A 385 25.39 17.78 -17.14
N THR A 386 24.16 17.27 -17.28
CA THR A 386 22.94 18.10 -17.21
C THR A 386 22.57 18.51 -15.78
N LEU A 387 23.13 17.81 -14.77
CA LEU A 387 22.81 18.04 -13.36
C LEU A 387 23.26 19.42 -12.87
N VAL A 388 24.50 19.81 -13.17
CA VAL A 388 25.10 21.10 -12.80
C VAL A 388 25.69 21.71 -14.05
N SER A 389 25.30 22.94 -14.41
CA SER A 389 25.85 23.57 -15.62
C SER A 389 27.32 23.94 -15.43
N PRO A 390 28.12 24.00 -16.51
CA PRO A 390 29.53 24.41 -16.41
C PRO A 390 29.72 25.77 -15.71
N LEU A 391 28.84 26.74 -16.01
CA LEU A 391 28.90 28.07 -15.39
C LEU A 391 28.63 28.03 -13.87
N GLU A 392 27.67 27.21 -13.44
CA GLU A 392 27.38 27.02 -12.01
C GLU A 392 28.54 26.31 -11.31
N LEU A 393 29.18 25.36 -12.00
CA LEU A 393 30.30 24.60 -11.49
C LEU A 393 31.56 25.47 -11.34
N ASP A 394 31.90 26.26 -12.36
CA ASP A 394 33.03 27.19 -12.33
C ASP A 394 32.89 28.17 -11.16
N ALA A 395 31.71 28.78 -11.00
CA ALA A 395 31.43 29.69 -9.88
C ALA A 395 31.55 29.00 -8.50
N LEU A 396 31.21 27.71 -8.41
CA LEU A 396 31.35 26.95 -7.17
C LEU A 396 32.81 26.64 -6.88
N ILE A 397 33.60 26.26 -7.90
CA ILE A 397 35.02 26.00 -7.77
C ILE A 397 35.76 27.27 -7.31
N ASP A 398 35.47 28.43 -7.92
CA ASP A 398 36.09 29.70 -7.54
C ASP A 398 35.92 29.98 -6.03
N VAL A 399 34.70 29.85 -5.52
CA VAL A 399 34.39 30.08 -4.08
C VAL A 399 35.05 29.03 -3.18
N LEU A 400 35.13 27.77 -3.63
CA LEU A 400 35.79 26.69 -2.88
C LEU A 400 37.31 26.90 -2.79
N GLU A 401 37.94 27.33 -3.87
CA GLU A 401 39.37 27.65 -3.90
C GLU A 401 39.70 28.83 -2.98
N GLU A 402 38.88 29.88 -2.99
CA GLU A 402 38.98 31.00 -2.05
C GLU A 402 38.80 30.57 -0.58
N SER A 403 37.96 29.56 -0.35
CA SER A 403 37.73 28.94 0.96
C SER A 403 38.82 27.94 1.38
N GLY A 404 39.84 27.72 0.55
CA GLY A 404 40.96 26.81 0.81
C GLY A 404 40.63 25.32 0.65
N VAL A 405 39.54 24.99 -0.04
CA VAL A 405 39.13 23.62 -0.35
C VAL A 405 39.67 23.24 -1.73
N ALA A 406 40.66 22.36 -1.76
CA ALA A 406 41.25 21.90 -3.01
C ALA A 406 40.28 20.96 -3.75
N VAL A 407 39.84 21.38 -4.94
CA VAL A 407 39.02 20.56 -5.85
C VAL A 407 39.93 19.62 -6.64
N GLN A 408 39.64 18.31 -6.60
CA GLN A 408 40.41 17.33 -7.38
C GLN A 408 39.97 17.38 -8.85
N SER A 409 40.93 17.34 -9.77
CA SER A 409 40.70 17.52 -11.21
C SER A 409 39.90 16.39 -11.88
N ASP A 410 39.68 15.26 -11.20
CA ASP A 410 38.86 14.13 -11.64
C ASP A 410 37.48 14.08 -10.94
N SER A 411 37.14 15.07 -10.13
CA SER A 411 35.85 15.10 -9.42
C SER A 411 34.69 15.37 -10.36
N THR A 412 33.59 14.61 -10.19
CA THR A 412 32.34 14.88 -10.90
C THR A 412 31.69 16.18 -10.37
N PRO A 413 30.85 16.87 -11.16
CA PRO A 413 30.16 18.08 -10.70
C PRO A 413 29.37 17.87 -9.39
N VAL A 414 28.73 16.71 -9.25
CA VAL A 414 28.00 16.34 -8.02
C VAL A 414 28.94 16.15 -6.84
N THR A 415 30.14 15.57 -7.06
CA THR A 415 31.14 15.43 -5.98
C THR A 415 31.53 16.79 -5.43
N ILE A 416 31.76 17.77 -6.30
CA ILE A 416 32.12 19.14 -5.91
C ILE A 416 31.00 19.79 -5.09
N VAL A 417 29.74 19.61 -5.49
CA VAL A 417 28.58 20.06 -4.70
C VAL A 417 28.52 19.39 -3.32
N LEU A 418 28.78 18.08 -3.24
CA LEU A 418 28.78 17.35 -1.97
C LEU A 418 29.93 17.79 -1.04
N ASP A 419 31.10 18.06 -1.60
CA ASP A 419 32.25 18.55 -0.86
C ASP A 419 31.99 19.97 -0.31
N ALA A 420 31.35 20.84 -1.11
CA ALA A 420 30.88 22.15 -0.65
C ALA A 420 29.88 22.06 0.52
N LEU A 421 28.93 21.13 0.45
CA LEU A 421 27.95 20.87 1.52
C LEU A 421 28.56 20.21 2.76
N SER A 422 29.80 19.70 2.65
CA SER A 422 30.54 19.07 3.75
C SER A 422 31.39 20.06 4.54
N ILE A 423 31.52 21.31 4.08
CA ILE A 423 32.20 22.38 4.81
C ILE A 423 31.42 22.68 6.10
N ASP A 424 32.15 22.74 7.23
CA ASP A 424 31.53 23.06 8.51
C ASP A 424 30.88 24.44 8.45
N LYS A 425 29.60 24.51 8.82
CA LYS A 425 28.78 25.72 8.77
C LYS A 425 28.71 26.41 7.40
N TRP A 426 28.79 25.65 6.30
CA TRP A 426 28.57 26.19 4.94
C TRP A 426 27.31 27.06 4.82
N SER A 427 26.26 26.76 5.59
CA SER A 427 25.00 27.50 5.57
C SER A 427 25.08 28.91 6.14
N GLU A 428 26.13 29.24 6.88
CA GLU A 428 26.40 30.56 7.46
C GLU A 428 27.28 31.43 6.52
N ASP A 429 27.89 30.85 5.49
CA ASP A 429 28.75 31.53 4.52
C ASP A 429 27.90 32.14 3.38
N PRO A 430 27.82 33.49 3.27
CA PRO A 430 26.99 34.15 2.27
C PRO A 430 27.43 33.89 0.82
N GLU A 431 28.73 33.74 0.56
CA GLU A 431 29.27 33.56 -0.80
C GLU A 431 28.98 32.14 -1.27
N LEU A 432 29.26 31.15 -0.42
CA LEU A 432 28.97 29.75 -0.71
C LEU A 432 27.46 29.50 -0.83
N VAL A 433 26.64 30.10 0.03
CA VAL A 433 25.17 29.99 -0.05
C VAL A 433 24.63 30.62 -1.33
N ALA A 434 25.20 31.73 -1.80
CA ALA A 434 24.75 32.40 -3.02
C ALA A 434 24.94 31.50 -4.27
N VAL A 435 26.03 30.74 -4.32
CA VAL A 435 26.32 29.80 -5.42
C VAL A 435 25.57 28.48 -5.26
N LEU A 436 25.51 27.92 -4.05
CA LEU A 436 24.83 26.64 -3.80
C LEU A 436 23.31 26.72 -4.00
N LYS A 437 22.68 27.84 -3.63
CA LYS A 437 21.22 27.98 -3.69
C LYS A 437 20.61 27.63 -5.06
N PRO A 438 21.01 28.25 -6.19
CA PRO A 438 20.44 27.92 -7.50
C PRO A 438 20.68 26.46 -7.91
N ILE A 439 21.89 25.93 -7.66
CA ILE A 439 22.26 24.53 -7.96
C ILE A 439 21.35 23.58 -7.20
N MET A 440 21.22 23.78 -5.89
CA MET A 440 20.44 22.90 -5.00
C MET A 440 18.94 22.98 -5.28
N MET A 441 18.42 24.17 -5.59
CA MET A 441 17.01 24.32 -5.99
C MET A 441 16.71 23.61 -7.31
N LYS A 442 17.62 23.67 -8.30
CA LYS A 442 17.50 22.96 -9.58
C LYS A 442 17.55 21.43 -9.38
N LEU A 443 18.52 20.94 -8.60
CA LEU A 443 18.62 19.52 -8.25
C LEU A 443 17.39 19.04 -7.49
N GLY A 444 16.89 19.85 -6.55
CA GLY A 444 15.64 19.58 -5.83
C GLY A 444 14.44 19.48 -6.77
N ALA A 445 14.29 20.40 -7.72
CA ALA A 445 13.21 20.35 -8.70
C ALA A 445 13.29 19.09 -9.58
N ARG A 446 14.49 18.73 -10.04
CA ARG A 446 14.70 17.49 -10.80
C ARG A 446 14.35 16.25 -9.99
N TYR A 447 14.81 16.20 -8.74
CA TYR A 447 14.53 15.08 -7.83
C TYR A 447 13.03 14.84 -7.62
N ILE A 448 12.25 15.92 -7.54
CA ILE A 448 10.80 15.84 -7.33
C ILE A 448 10.08 15.48 -8.64
N TYR A 449 10.45 16.15 -9.74
CA TYR A 449 9.67 16.10 -10.97
C TYR A 449 10.12 15.01 -11.95
N HIS A 450 11.41 14.73 -12.08
CA HIS A 450 11.94 13.78 -13.07
C HIS A 450 12.32 12.43 -12.47
N GLU A 451 12.82 12.39 -11.24
CA GLU A 451 13.23 11.13 -10.64
C GLU A 451 12.01 10.29 -10.25
N LYS A 452 11.92 9.08 -10.79
CA LYS A 452 10.79 8.17 -10.62
C LYS A 452 11.24 6.82 -10.10
N LYS A 453 10.32 6.15 -9.41
CA LYS A 453 10.38 4.74 -9.04
C LYS A 453 9.06 4.11 -9.43
N ARG A 454 9.09 3.19 -10.40
CA ARG A 454 7.88 2.51 -10.95
C ARG A 454 6.84 3.53 -11.45
N GLY A 455 7.30 4.49 -12.26
CA GLY A 455 6.45 5.57 -12.79
C GLY A 455 5.98 6.62 -11.77
N LYS A 456 6.14 6.40 -10.46
CA LYS A 456 5.74 7.33 -9.39
C LYS A 456 6.92 8.17 -8.88
N ALA A 457 6.65 9.31 -8.25
CA ALA A 457 7.67 10.15 -7.62
C ALA A 457 8.59 9.33 -6.71
N LEU A 458 9.91 9.51 -6.88
CA LEU A 458 10.91 8.77 -6.12
C LEU A 458 10.81 9.07 -4.61
N ASP A 459 10.63 10.34 -4.26
CA ASP A 459 10.46 10.76 -2.87
C ASP A 459 9.10 10.33 -2.29
N LEU A 460 9.14 9.70 -1.12
CA LEU A 460 7.95 9.16 -0.45
C LEU A 460 6.97 10.25 0.00
N VAL A 461 7.47 11.43 0.40
CA VAL A 461 6.65 12.54 0.89
C VAL A 461 5.93 13.20 -0.28
N THR A 462 6.64 13.41 -1.38
CA THR A 462 6.09 13.86 -2.67
C THR A 462 5.01 12.92 -3.16
N ASN A 463 5.33 11.63 -3.22
CA ASN A 463 4.38 10.61 -3.66
C ASN A 463 3.12 10.62 -2.77
N PHE A 464 3.27 10.80 -1.46
CA PHE A 464 2.14 10.92 -0.54
C PHE A 464 1.27 12.15 -0.84
N HIS A 465 1.85 13.34 -0.96
CA HIS A 465 1.08 14.57 -1.15
C HIS A 465 0.40 14.63 -2.51
N VAL A 466 1.12 14.26 -3.59
CA VAL A 466 0.58 14.28 -4.94
C VAL A 466 -0.48 13.18 -5.13
N ARG A 467 -0.31 11.99 -4.51
CA ARG A 467 -1.42 11.02 -4.41
C ARG A 467 -2.61 11.56 -3.65
N ASN A 468 -2.43 12.49 -2.72
CA ASN A 468 -3.55 13.17 -2.07
C ASN A 468 -4.07 14.38 -2.88
N GLY A 469 -3.71 14.50 -4.17
CA GLY A 469 -4.17 15.55 -5.08
C GLY A 469 -3.55 16.93 -4.85
N ALA A 470 -2.41 16.99 -4.15
CA ALA A 470 -1.70 18.24 -3.93
C ALA A 470 -0.92 18.69 -5.17
N ILE A 471 -0.73 19.99 -5.24
CA ILE A 471 0.07 20.69 -6.24
C ILE A 471 1.46 20.95 -5.65
N PHE A 472 2.51 20.65 -6.40
CA PHE A 472 3.85 21.11 -6.08
C PHE A 472 3.94 22.63 -6.27
N GLU A 473 3.98 23.39 -5.17
CA GLU A 473 3.89 24.86 -5.21
C GLU A 473 5.28 25.51 -5.32
N ARG A 474 6.19 25.19 -4.38
CA ARG A 474 7.56 25.74 -4.34
C ARG A 474 8.52 24.93 -3.48
N ILE A 475 9.81 25.10 -3.77
CA ILE A 475 10.93 24.68 -2.92
C ILE A 475 11.34 25.87 -2.04
N ASN A 476 11.53 25.61 -0.76
CA ASN A 476 12.03 26.57 0.21
C ASN A 476 13.47 26.24 0.58
N TRP A 477 14.38 27.16 0.25
CA TRP A 477 15.80 27.08 0.60
C TRP A 477 16.02 27.44 2.07
N GLN A 478 16.91 26.70 2.77
CA GLN A 478 17.23 26.90 4.20
C GLN A 478 15.98 26.99 5.11
N ALA A 479 14.97 26.18 4.81
CA ALA A 479 13.71 26.14 5.55
C ALA A 479 13.81 25.38 6.89
N ASP A 480 14.68 24.37 6.98
CA ASP A 480 14.98 23.62 8.21
C ASP A 480 16.50 23.44 8.40
N LEU A 481 17.11 24.37 9.14
CA LEU A 481 18.54 24.33 9.49
C LEU A 481 18.86 23.43 10.69
N SER A 482 17.90 22.60 11.15
CA SER A 482 18.22 21.60 12.16
C SER A 482 19.22 20.57 11.61
N LYS A 483 19.96 19.90 12.51
CA LYS A 483 20.88 18.82 12.11
C LYS A 483 20.20 17.76 11.23
N LYS A 484 18.90 17.51 11.48
CA LYS A 484 18.09 16.58 10.70
C LYS A 484 17.77 17.14 9.31
N GLY A 485 17.30 18.39 9.22
CA GLY A 485 16.98 19.03 7.94
C GLY A 485 18.20 19.17 7.02
N LEU A 486 19.36 19.54 7.58
CA LEU A 486 20.63 19.59 6.84
C LEU A 486 21.04 18.20 6.32
N ALA A 487 20.98 17.16 7.17
CA ALA A 487 21.34 15.81 6.76
C ALA A 487 20.39 15.18 5.73
N GLN A 488 19.11 15.58 5.71
CA GLN A 488 18.10 15.03 4.82
C GLN A 488 18.08 15.70 3.44
N SER A 489 18.20 17.03 3.41
CA SER A 489 17.91 17.82 2.21
C SER A 489 18.72 19.12 2.11
N ALA A 490 19.87 19.23 2.79
CA ALA A 490 20.61 20.49 2.91
C ALA A 490 19.74 21.66 3.40
N GLY A 491 18.74 21.36 4.25
CA GLY A 491 17.80 22.32 4.79
C GLY A 491 16.67 22.74 3.84
N MET A 492 16.53 22.10 2.68
CA MET A 492 15.38 22.35 1.79
C MET A 492 14.09 21.72 2.32
N MET A 493 12.97 22.42 2.15
CA MET A 493 11.61 21.90 2.36
C MET A 493 10.71 22.28 1.19
N ILE A 494 9.54 21.64 1.05
CA ILE A 494 8.60 21.90 -0.03
C ILE A 494 7.25 22.33 0.52
N ASN A 495 6.59 23.25 -0.18
CA ASN A 495 5.16 23.46 0.01
C ASN A 495 4.37 22.64 -1.02
N TYR A 496 3.48 21.78 -0.54
CA TYR A 496 2.42 21.19 -1.36
C TYR A 496 1.11 21.91 -1.08
N LYS A 497 0.47 22.43 -2.11
CA LYS A 497 -0.78 23.20 -2.01
C LYS A 497 -1.98 22.31 -2.32
N TYR A 498 -3.02 22.42 -1.50
CA TYR A 498 -4.27 21.70 -1.67
C TYR A 498 -5.35 22.64 -2.20
N ASP A 499 -5.57 22.61 -3.51
CA ASP A 499 -6.72 23.26 -4.12
C ASP A 499 -7.93 22.34 -4.03
N LEU A 500 -8.82 22.62 -3.08
CA LEU A 500 -10.00 21.81 -2.77
C LEU A 500 -10.92 21.56 -3.97
N ALA A 501 -10.91 22.43 -4.98
CA ALA A 501 -11.71 22.27 -6.20
C ALA A 501 -11.11 21.24 -7.17
N HIS A 502 -9.78 21.10 -7.20
CA HIS A 502 -9.05 20.29 -8.19
C HIS A 502 -8.33 19.07 -7.59
N VAL A 503 -8.50 18.78 -6.29
CA VAL A 503 -7.84 17.63 -5.63
C VAL A 503 -8.11 16.31 -6.35
N GLU A 504 -9.35 16.07 -6.79
CA GLU A 504 -9.73 14.83 -7.47
C GLU A 504 -9.06 14.71 -8.83
N THR A 505 -9.16 15.74 -9.68
CA THR A 505 -8.50 15.78 -10.99
C THR A 505 -6.97 15.66 -10.88
N ASN A 506 -6.36 16.31 -9.89
CA ASN A 506 -4.92 16.20 -9.62
C ASN A 506 -4.52 14.78 -9.20
N ASN A 507 -5.34 14.14 -8.36
CA ASN A 507 -5.13 12.75 -7.96
C ASN A 507 -5.22 11.81 -9.16
N GLU A 508 -6.25 11.94 -9.98
CA GLU A 508 -6.46 11.13 -11.19
C GLU A 508 -5.29 11.28 -12.17
N ASN A 509 -4.87 12.51 -12.46
CA ASN A 509 -3.73 12.80 -13.33
C ASN A 509 -2.44 12.13 -12.85
N TYR A 510 -2.18 12.13 -11.54
CA TYR A 510 -1.00 11.47 -11.00
C TYR A 510 -1.12 9.94 -10.97
N LEU A 511 -2.31 9.40 -10.65
CA LEU A 511 -2.52 7.96 -10.55
C LEU A 511 -2.51 7.29 -11.92
N LEU A 512 -3.17 7.89 -12.92
CA LEU A 512 -3.34 7.33 -14.26
C LEU A 512 -2.21 7.76 -15.21
N HIS A 513 -1.79 9.02 -15.17
CA HIS A 513 -0.87 9.58 -16.17
C HIS A 513 0.53 9.88 -15.61
N ASN A 514 0.78 9.62 -14.32
CA ASN A 514 2.06 9.91 -13.65
C ASN A 514 2.48 11.39 -13.68
N ILE A 515 1.52 12.30 -13.88
CA ILE A 515 1.76 13.74 -13.97
C ILE A 515 1.73 14.36 -12.58
N ILE A 516 2.79 15.09 -12.20
CA ILE A 516 2.82 15.87 -10.95
C ILE A 516 2.28 17.27 -11.25
N PRO A 517 1.17 17.72 -10.63
CA PRO A 517 0.66 19.07 -10.81
C PRO A 517 1.63 20.10 -10.24
N ILE A 518 1.95 21.15 -11.01
CA ILE A 518 2.85 22.24 -10.61
C ILE A 518 2.06 23.54 -10.46
N GLY A 519 2.30 24.27 -9.37
CA GLY A 519 1.71 25.58 -9.12
C GLY A 519 2.41 26.67 -9.92
N MET A 520 1.66 27.66 -10.41
CA MET A 520 2.27 28.85 -11.01
C MET A 520 2.96 29.66 -9.90
N GLN A 521 4.29 29.72 -9.89
CA GLN A 521 4.97 30.73 -9.07
C GLN A 521 4.54 32.13 -9.53
N PRO A 522 4.14 33.04 -8.63
CA PRO A 522 3.87 34.42 -9.02
C PRO A 522 5.20 35.05 -9.47
N GLN A 523 5.29 35.33 -10.77
CA GLN A 523 6.38 36.06 -11.38
C GLN A 523 6.48 37.45 -10.74
N GLN A 524 7.60 37.75 -10.08
CA GLN A 524 7.93 39.14 -9.77
C GLN A 524 8.33 39.85 -11.08
N GLY A 525 7.39 40.61 -11.64
CA GLY A 525 7.65 41.74 -12.54
C GLY A 525 8.00 41.41 -13.99
N ARG A 526 7.11 41.85 -14.90
CA ARG A 526 7.26 41.95 -16.37
C ARG A 526 7.59 40.65 -17.10
N ALA A 527 6.53 40.04 -17.64
CA ALA A 527 6.49 39.31 -18.91
C ALA A 527 7.82 38.67 -19.33
N SER A 528 8.30 37.74 -18.52
CA SER A 528 9.33 36.79 -18.88
C SER A 528 8.82 35.42 -18.47
N LYS A 529 8.94 34.47 -19.40
CA LYS A 529 8.55 33.07 -19.24
C LYS A 529 9.08 32.46 -17.91
N PRO A 530 8.45 31.39 -17.36
CA PRO A 530 9.03 30.68 -16.22
C PRO A 530 10.49 30.31 -16.51
N PHE A 531 11.39 30.45 -15.53
CA PHE A 531 12.84 30.21 -15.64
C PHE A 531 13.24 28.83 -16.20
N TRP A 532 12.29 27.90 -16.27
CA TRP A 532 12.47 26.50 -16.68
C TRP A 532 11.81 26.18 -18.03
N SER A 533 11.24 27.16 -18.75
CA SER A 533 10.37 26.90 -19.91
C SER A 533 11.08 26.93 -21.27
N ASP A 534 12.36 26.63 -21.33
CA ASP A 534 13.02 26.31 -22.60
C ASP A 534 13.34 24.80 -22.58
N GLY A 535 12.47 24.04 -23.25
CA GLY A 535 12.60 22.60 -23.44
C GLY A 535 11.39 21.80 -22.91
N GLU A 536 10.43 21.54 -23.79
CA GLU A 536 9.50 20.40 -23.74
C GLU A 536 8.71 20.17 -22.44
N VAL A 537 7.59 20.89 -22.32
CA VAL A 537 6.44 20.41 -21.53
C VAL A 537 5.43 19.78 -22.50
N ALA A 538 5.73 18.55 -22.89
CA ALA A 538 4.78 17.53 -23.36
C ALA A 538 5.54 16.20 -23.50
N MET A 539 5.66 15.42 -22.43
CA MET A 539 5.85 13.98 -22.58
C MET A 539 4.49 13.31 -22.46
N VAL A 540 3.66 13.52 -23.48
CA VAL A 540 2.97 12.38 -24.07
C VAL A 540 4.07 11.74 -24.90
N LEU A 541 4.47 10.50 -24.61
CA LEU A 541 5.42 9.80 -25.49
C LEU A 541 4.93 10.01 -26.93
N ALA A 542 5.79 10.50 -27.82
CA ALA A 542 5.39 10.65 -29.21
C ALA A 542 4.93 9.26 -29.70
N GLN A 543 3.86 9.21 -30.50
CA GLN A 543 3.30 7.94 -30.98
C GLN A 543 4.40 7.06 -31.61
N ASP A 544 5.36 7.71 -32.25
CA ASP A 544 6.56 7.16 -32.88
C ASP A 544 7.51 6.45 -31.88
N GLU A 545 7.65 6.96 -30.65
CA GLU A 545 8.48 6.35 -29.59
C GLU A 545 7.77 5.18 -28.92
N ILE A 546 6.44 5.29 -28.71
CA ILE A 546 5.60 4.18 -28.28
C ILE A 546 5.67 3.06 -29.32
N ASP A 547 5.60 3.41 -30.60
CA ASP A 547 5.63 2.46 -31.70
C ASP A 547 7.03 1.86 -31.87
N ALA A 548 8.11 2.61 -31.63
CA ALA A 548 9.47 2.06 -31.57
C ALA A 548 9.64 1.05 -30.40
N CYS A 549 9.11 1.35 -29.21
CA CYS A 549 9.10 0.41 -28.08
C CYS A 549 8.23 -0.82 -28.35
N ARG A 550 7.10 -0.66 -29.06
CA ARG A 550 6.23 -1.76 -29.48
C ARG A 550 6.85 -2.62 -30.57
N GLU A 551 7.52 -2.02 -31.56
CA GLU A 551 8.24 -2.75 -32.61
C GLU A 551 9.43 -3.51 -32.03
N ALA A 552 10.15 -2.90 -31.09
CA ALA A 552 11.18 -3.60 -30.32
C ALA A 552 10.55 -4.80 -29.60
N PHE A 553 9.49 -4.60 -28.79
CA PHE A 553 8.80 -5.66 -28.05
C PHE A 553 8.28 -6.79 -28.94
N LEU A 554 7.64 -6.48 -30.08
CA LEU A 554 7.16 -7.46 -31.06
C LEU A 554 8.29 -8.23 -31.76
N ALA A 555 9.51 -7.68 -31.78
CA ALA A 555 10.69 -8.40 -32.24
C ALA A 555 11.23 -9.39 -31.18
N PHE A 556 10.93 -9.18 -29.89
CA PHE A 556 11.29 -10.08 -28.79
C PHE A 556 10.23 -11.15 -28.52
N ASP A 557 8.94 -10.79 -28.55
CA ASP A 557 7.77 -11.66 -28.36
C ASP A 557 7.49 -12.46 -29.66
N LYS A 558 8.23 -13.56 -29.85
CA LYS A 558 8.17 -14.36 -31.08
C LYS A 558 6.88 -15.15 -31.19
N ASP A 559 6.29 -15.52 -30.06
CA ASP A 559 5.04 -16.28 -30.01
C ASP A 559 3.78 -15.39 -29.98
N ARG A 560 3.96 -14.07 -29.87
CA ARG A 560 2.91 -13.04 -29.78
C ARG A 560 1.99 -13.26 -28.58
N SER A 561 2.53 -13.78 -27.49
CA SER A 561 1.81 -13.99 -26.24
C SER A 561 1.46 -12.68 -25.53
N GLY A 562 2.10 -11.57 -25.91
CA GLY A 562 1.95 -10.26 -25.27
C GLY A 562 2.81 -10.10 -24.02
N THR A 563 3.71 -11.04 -23.76
CA THR A 563 4.63 -11.07 -22.61
C THR A 563 5.97 -11.64 -23.05
N ILE A 564 7.11 -11.08 -22.60
CA ILE A 564 8.42 -11.66 -22.92
C ILE A 564 8.85 -12.57 -21.77
N ASP A 565 8.99 -13.86 -22.03
CA ASP A 565 9.46 -14.82 -21.03
C ASP A 565 10.99 -14.99 -21.01
N VAL A 566 11.50 -15.77 -20.04
CA VAL A 566 12.94 -16.06 -19.86
C VAL A 566 13.57 -16.66 -21.12
N TRP A 567 12.83 -17.49 -21.85
CA TRP A 567 13.32 -18.16 -23.05
C TRP A 567 13.37 -17.23 -24.26
N GLU A 568 12.41 -16.32 -24.40
CA GLU A 568 12.39 -15.33 -25.47
C GLU A 568 13.47 -14.27 -25.26
N LEU A 569 13.63 -13.77 -24.03
CA LEU A 569 14.72 -12.85 -23.67
C LEU A 569 16.09 -13.47 -23.94
N ARG A 570 16.27 -14.74 -23.56
CA ARG A 570 17.51 -15.50 -23.83
C ARG A 570 17.79 -15.60 -25.33
N GLN A 571 16.80 -15.98 -26.13
CA GLN A 571 16.98 -16.14 -27.57
C GLN A 571 17.41 -14.84 -28.25
N VAL A 572 16.94 -13.69 -27.78
CA VAL A 572 17.33 -12.42 -28.38
C VAL A 572 18.71 -11.96 -27.92
N LEU A 573 19.05 -12.14 -26.64
CA LEU A 573 20.41 -11.86 -26.16
C LEU A 573 21.46 -12.74 -26.86
N GLU A 574 21.15 -14.01 -27.10
CA GLU A 574 21.97 -14.92 -27.91
C GLU A 574 22.07 -14.48 -29.38
N ALA A 575 20.96 -14.00 -29.97
CA ALA A 575 20.96 -13.45 -31.33
C ALA A 575 21.75 -12.14 -31.47
N MET A 576 21.89 -11.37 -30.38
CA MET A 576 22.73 -10.18 -30.29
C MET A 576 24.20 -10.50 -29.92
N GLY A 577 24.57 -11.78 -29.83
CA GLY A 577 25.93 -12.23 -29.56
C GLY A 577 26.33 -12.24 -28.09
N GLN A 578 25.37 -12.10 -27.17
CA GLN A 578 25.59 -12.24 -25.73
C GLN A 578 25.21 -13.65 -25.24
N GLN A 579 25.93 -14.20 -24.27
CA GLN A 579 25.60 -15.49 -23.64
C GLN A 579 25.33 -15.28 -22.15
N PRO A 580 24.15 -14.75 -21.79
CA PRO A 580 23.80 -14.50 -20.40
C PRO A 580 23.59 -15.82 -19.63
N THR A 581 23.95 -15.83 -18.36
CA THR A 581 23.72 -16.96 -17.44
C THR A 581 22.27 -17.01 -16.95
N GLU A 582 21.82 -18.16 -16.45
CA GLU A 582 20.46 -18.31 -15.90
C GLU A 582 20.21 -17.34 -14.74
N GLU A 583 21.22 -17.10 -13.89
CA GLU A 583 21.15 -16.14 -12.80
C GLU A 583 21.01 -14.69 -13.30
N GLU A 584 21.68 -14.32 -14.38
CA GLU A 584 21.59 -12.97 -14.98
C GLU A 584 20.24 -12.75 -15.67
N LEU A 585 19.74 -13.75 -16.41
CA LEU A 585 18.41 -13.70 -17.03
C LEU A 585 17.31 -13.59 -15.97
N PHE A 586 17.43 -14.37 -14.89
CA PHE A 586 16.50 -14.31 -13.77
C PHE A 586 16.56 -12.96 -13.06
N GLN A 587 17.76 -12.39 -12.89
CA GLN A 587 17.91 -11.06 -12.31
C GLN A 587 17.25 -10.00 -13.20
N MET A 588 17.49 -10.03 -14.51
CA MET A 588 16.91 -9.09 -15.48
C MET A 588 15.38 -9.14 -15.49
N ILE A 589 14.78 -10.33 -15.43
CA ILE A 589 13.31 -10.47 -15.38
C ILE A 589 12.77 -10.08 -14.01
N SER A 590 13.41 -10.52 -12.92
CA SER A 590 12.97 -10.19 -11.56
C SER A 590 13.04 -8.69 -11.21
N GLU A 591 13.84 -7.91 -11.94
CA GLU A 591 13.92 -6.46 -11.78
C GLU A 591 12.69 -5.74 -12.36
N VAL A 592 12.01 -6.35 -13.33
CA VAL A 592 10.89 -5.75 -14.10
C VAL A 592 9.55 -6.42 -13.78
N ASP A 593 9.55 -7.69 -13.38
CA ASP A 593 8.39 -8.52 -13.06
C ASP A 593 7.81 -8.19 -11.66
N GLU A 594 6.87 -7.23 -11.63
CA GLU A 594 6.23 -6.77 -10.38
C GLU A 594 5.21 -7.75 -9.78
N ASP A 595 4.63 -8.64 -10.58
CA ASP A 595 3.61 -9.60 -10.16
C ASP A 595 4.16 -11.03 -9.92
N MET A 596 5.46 -11.23 -10.12
CA MET A 596 6.15 -12.51 -10.01
C MET A 596 5.61 -13.55 -11.00
N SER A 597 5.17 -13.10 -12.18
CA SER A 597 4.66 -13.97 -13.25
C SER A 597 5.77 -14.77 -13.95
N GLY A 598 7.04 -14.36 -13.82
CA GLY A 598 8.18 -14.91 -14.53
C GLY A 598 8.33 -14.38 -15.97
N ALA A 599 7.58 -13.33 -16.34
CA ALA A 599 7.58 -12.74 -17.67
C ALA A 599 7.43 -11.21 -17.59
N ILE A 600 7.88 -10.51 -18.63
CA ILE A 600 7.79 -9.04 -18.74
C ILE A 600 6.50 -8.68 -19.48
N VAL A 601 5.58 -7.98 -18.80
CA VAL A 601 4.30 -7.51 -19.34
C VAL A 601 4.34 -6.00 -19.55
N ILE A 602 3.95 -5.50 -20.74
CA ILE A 602 3.80 -4.05 -20.97
C ILE A 602 2.37 -3.62 -20.63
N ASP A 603 2.22 -2.81 -19.57
CA ASP A 603 0.95 -2.25 -19.08
C ASP A 603 0.46 -1.08 -19.96
N ASN A 604 0.19 -1.34 -21.24
CA ASN A 604 -0.46 -0.41 -22.17
C ASN A 604 -1.67 -1.05 -22.88
N GLN A 605 -2.21 -2.16 -22.35
CA GLN A 605 -3.42 -2.77 -22.91
C GLN A 605 -4.73 -2.07 -22.52
N LYS A 606 -4.70 -1.06 -21.64
CA LYS A 606 -5.91 -0.28 -21.31
C LYS A 606 -6.26 0.81 -22.35
N ASP A 607 -5.30 1.30 -23.11
CA ASP A 607 -5.54 2.43 -24.03
C ASP A 607 -6.03 2.02 -25.43
N ARG A 608 -6.16 0.71 -25.71
CA ARG A 608 -6.87 0.23 -26.91
C ARG A 608 -8.37 0.02 -26.72
N ALA A 609 -8.89 0.15 -25.50
CA ALA A 609 -10.32 0.04 -25.22
C ALA A 609 -11.06 1.40 -25.27
N ALA A 610 -10.34 2.53 -25.28
CA ALA A 610 -10.94 3.87 -25.22
C ALA A 610 -11.19 4.53 -26.59
N MET A 611 -10.84 3.88 -27.71
CA MET A 611 -11.09 4.42 -29.07
C MET A 611 -11.99 3.54 -29.96
N PHE A 612 -12.66 2.54 -29.38
CA PHE A 612 -13.79 1.89 -30.05
C PHE A 612 -14.94 1.86 -29.04
N GLU A 613 -16.01 2.62 -29.31
CA GLU A 613 -17.30 2.45 -28.64
C GLU A 613 -17.81 1.04 -28.95
N ASP A 614 -17.41 0.07 -28.12
CA ASP A 614 -18.02 -1.24 -28.16
C ASP A 614 -19.07 -1.30 -27.04
N ASP A 615 -20.32 -1.04 -27.40
CA ASP A 615 -21.48 -1.23 -26.54
C ASP A 615 -21.66 -2.73 -26.16
N SER A 616 -20.76 -3.64 -26.55
CA SER A 616 -20.83 -5.10 -26.33
C SER A 616 -21.14 -5.46 -24.87
N ASP A 617 -20.42 -4.88 -23.90
CA ASP A 617 -20.63 -5.18 -22.48
C ASP A 617 -22.00 -4.67 -21.98
N MET A 618 -22.50 -3.56 -22.53
CA MET A 618 -23.82 -3.00 -22.22
C MET A 618 -24.94 -3.78 -22.90
N ILE A 619 -24.71 -4.29 -24.11
CA ILE A 619 -25.64 -5.16 -24.84
C ILE A 619 -25.78 -6.50 -24.11
N ASP A 620 -24.68 -7.09 -23.64
CA ASP A 620 -24.71 -8.34 -22.89
C ASP A 620 -25.47 -8.18 -21.56
N ALA A 621 -25.28 -7.06 -20.86
CA ALA A 621 -26.05 -6.73 -19.66
C ALA A 621 -27.54 -6.50 -19.94
N PHE A 622 -27.87 -5.82 -21.05
CA PHE A 622 -29.25 -5.56 -21.48
C PHE A 622 -29.97 -6.86 -21.86
N VAL A 623 -29.29 -7.74 -22.59
CA VAL A 623 -29.79 -9.07 -22.97
C VAL A 623 -30.00 -9.95 -21.73
N ALA A 624 -29.06 -9.94 -20.79
CA ALA A 624 -29.19 -10.68 -19.53
C ALA A 624 -30.39 -10.23 -18.69
N CYS A 625 -30.83 -8.97 -18.84
CA CYS A 625 -32.00 -8.43 -18.15
C CYS A 625 -33.32 -8.61 -18.92
N GLY A 626 -33.29 -9.18 -20.14
CA GLY A 626 -34.47 -9.51 -20.95
C GLY A 626 -34.61 -8.74 -22.27
N GLY A 627 -33.67 -7.86 -22.60
CA GLY A 627 -33.59 -7.16 -23.90
C GLY A 627 -33.03 -8.05 -25.01
N LYS A 628 -32.88 -7.50 -26.23
CA LYS A 628 -32.33 -8.23 -27.39
C LYS A 628 -30.97 -7.69 -27.83
N PRO A 629 -30.12 -8.55 -28.43
CA PRO A 629 -28.76 -8.19 -28.85
C PRO A 629 -28.70 -7.17 -30.00
N ASP A 630 -29.81 -6.94 -30.70
CA ASP A 630 -29.95 -5.89 -31.72
C ASP A 630 -30.30 -4.51 -31.12
N LYS A 631 -30.17 -4.34 -29.79
CA LYS A 631 -30.57 -3.16 -29.00
C LYS A 631 -32.09 -2.88 -29.02
N THR A 632 -32.89 -3.84 -29.47
CA THR A 632 -34.37 -3.74 -29.44
C THR A 632 -34.97 -4.52 -28.28
N GLY A 633 -36.27 -4.32 -28.03
CA GLY A 633 -36.95 -4.92 -26.88
C GLY A 633 -36.78 -4.08 -25.61
N PHE A 634 -37.23 -4.63 -24.49
CA PHE A 634 -37.35 -3.87 -23.24
C PHE A 634 -37.04 -4.73 -22.03
N VAL A 635 -36.47 -4.11 -21.02
CA VAL A 635 -36.23 -4.72 -19.71
C VAL A 635 -37.33 -4.28 -18.76
N ARG A 636 -38.08 -5.23 -18.20
CA ARG A 636 -39.13 -4.88 -17.24
C ARG A 636 -38.54 -4.38 -15.94
N LYS A 637 -39.10 -3.29 -15.43
CA LYS A 637 -38.68 -2.65 -14.19
C LYS A 637 -38.61 -3.61 -13.00
N GLU A 638 -39.58 -4.50 -12.83
CA GLU A 638 -39.60 -5.45 -11.70
C GLU A 638 -38.44 -6.45 -11.76
N THR A 639 -38.03 -6.85 -12.97
CA THR A 639 -36.90 -7.76 -13.19
C THR A 639 -35.60 -7.08 -12.83
N LEU A 640 -35.41 -5.84 -13.28
CA LEU A 640 -34.19 -5.07 -13.01
C LEU A 640 -34.03 -4.76 -11.51
N VAL A 641 -35.12 -4.36 -10.84
CA VAL A 641 -35.12 -4.12 -9.38
C VAL A 641 -34.81 -5.41 -8.61
N LYS A 642 -35.33 -6.55 -9.06
CA LYS A 642 -35.08 -7.86 -8.42
C LYS A 642 -33.62 -8.28 -8.58
N ILE A 643 -33.04 -8.14 -9.77
CA ILE A 643 -31.62 -8.47 -10.02
C ILE A 643 -30.73 -7.58 -9.14
N ILE A 644 -30.99 -6.26 -9.12
CA ILE A 644 -30.10 -5.31 -8.43
C ILE A 644 -30.22 -5.40 -6.90
N LYS A 645 -31.43 -5.53 -6.35
CA LYS A 645 -31.62 -5.66 -4.89
C LYS A 645 -31.40 -7.10 -4.40
N GLY A 646 -31.79 -8.10 -5.20
CA GLY A 646 -31.78 -9.51 -4.82
C GLY A 646 -30.45 -10.21 -5.08
N ASP A 647 -29.87 -10.03 -6.27
CA ASP A 647 -28.67 -10.76 -6.69
C ASP A 647 -27.39 -9.96 -6.43
N PHE A 648 -27.43 -8.62 -6.55
CA PHE A 648 -26.29 -7.74 -6.28
C PHE A 648 -26.30 -7.11 -4.87
N GLY A 649 -27.39 -7.24 -4.10
CA GLY A 649 -27.46 -6.85 -2.69
C GLY A 649 -27.32 -5.34 -2.43
N LEU A 650 -27.54 -4.49 -3.42
CA LEU A 650 -27.43 -3.04 -3.28
C LEU A 650 -28.63 -2.48 -2.50
N THR A 651 -28.36 -1.67 -1.47
CA THR A 651 -29.38 -1.05 -0.60
C THR A 651 -29.91 0.29 -1.11
N ILE A 652 -29.57 0.67 -2.35
CA ILE A 652 -29.95 1.94 -2.99
C ILE A 652 -31.44 1.90 -3.36
N ASN A 653 -32.15 3.03 -3.22
CA ASN A 653 -33.56 3.16 -3.60
C ASN A 653 -33.72 3.32 -5.13
N ILE A 654 -33.41 2.25 -5.87
CA ILE A 654 -33.34 2.25 -7.33
C ILE A 654 -34.70 2.46 -8.03
N GLU A 655 -35.80 2.25 -7.31
CA GLU A 655 -37.16 2.45 -7.86
C GLU A 655 -37.43 3.92 -8.24
N GLU A 656 -36.85 4.87 -7.49
CA GLU A 656 -36.99 6.31 -7.80
C GLU A 656 -36.11 6.72 -8.99
N MET A 657 -34.96 6.05 -9.18
CA MET A 657 -34.03 6.31 -10.28
C MET A 657 -34.59 5.79 -11.61
N ILE A 658 -35.17 4.58 -11.60
CA ILE A 658 -35.85 4.01 -12.77
C ILE A 658 -37.08 4.86 -13.15
N ASN A 659 -37.86 5.33 -12.17
CA ASN A 659 -39.01 6.20 -12.44
C ASN A 659 -38.67 7.57 -13.06
N LYS A 660 -37.43 8.05 -12.91
CA LYS A 660 -36.97 9.31 -13.52
C LYS A 660 -36.50 9.14 -14.96
N LEU A 661 -36.17 7.90 -15.34
CA LEU A 661 -35.63 7.55 -16.65
C LEU A 661 -36.70 6.93 -17.56
N ASP A 662 -37.67 6.20 -16.99
CA ASP A 662 -38.91 5.75 -17.65
C ASP A 662 -39.87 6.95 -17.81
N VAL A 663 -39.58 7.82 -18.79
CA VAL A 663 -40.29 9.10 -18.99
C VAL A 663 -41.73 8.88 -19.46
N ASP A 664 -42.01 7.77 -20.13
CA ASP A 664 -43.34 7.43 -20.65
C ASP A 664 -44.20 6.62 -19.65
N GLY A 665 -43.60 6.13 -18.56
CA GLY A 665 -44.27 5.43 -17.47
C GLY A 665 -44.78 4.04 -17.87
N SER A 666 -44.19 3.46 -18.91
CA SER A 666 -44.57 2.16 -19.46
C SER A 666 -44.20 0.99 -18.54
N GLY A 667 -43.23 1.18 -17.63
CA GLY A 667 -42.65 0.11 -16.80
C GLY A 667 -41.66 -0.78 -17.55
N GLU A 668 -41.31 -0.41 -18.78
CA GLU A 668 -40.46 -1.13 -19.72
C GLU A 668 -39.28 -0.23 -20.11
N ILE A 669 -38.04 -0.66 -19.82
CA ILE A 669 -36.82 0.17 -19.98
C ILE A 669 -36.15 -0.18 -21.32
N GLU A 670 -36.02 0.82 -22.19
CA GLU A 670 -35.35 0.67 -23.49
C GLU A 670 -33.82 0.72 -23.38
N PHE A 671 -33.10 0.33 -24.44
CA PHE A 671 -31.63 0.19 -24.38
C PHE A 671 -30.90 1.48 -24.01
N ASP A 672 -31.34 2.63 -24.55
CA ASP A 672 -30.71 3.92 -24.28
C ASP A 672 -30.98 4.39 -22.83
N GLU A 673 -32.17 4.08 -22.29
CA GLU A 673 -32.51 4.33 -20.88
C GLU A 673 -31.74 3.39 -19.95
N PHE A 674 -31.56 2.12 -20.34
CA PHE A 674 -30.76 1.15 -19.61
C PHE A 674 -29.28 1.54 -19.56
N LYS A 675 -28.73 2.06 -20.67
CA LYS A 675 -27.38 2.61 -20.72
C LYS A 675 -27.22 3.79 -19.76
N ALA A 676 -28.20 4.69 -19.71
CA ALA A 676 -28.21 5.84 -18.80
C ALA A 676 -28.36 5.48 -17.31
N ILE A 677 -28.79 4.26 -16.97
CA ILE A 677 -28.81 3.76 -15.58
C ILE A 677 -27.42 3.34 -15.10
N LEU A 678 -26.54 2.93 -16.03
CA LEU A 678 -25.23 2.34 -15.76
C LEU A 678 -24.04 3.30 -15.96
N THR A 679 -24.25 4.45 -16.60
CA THR A 679 -23.32 5.59 -16.70
C THR A 679 -23.68 6.68 -15.70
#